data_AF-A0A4W4GUR9-F1
#
_entry.id   AF-A0A4W4GUR9-F1
#
_cell.length_a   1.000
_cell.length_b   1.000
_cell.length_c   1.000
_cell.angle_alpha   90.00
_cell.angle_beta   90.00
_cell.angle_gamma   90.00
#
_symmetry.space_group_name_H-M   'P 1'
#
loop_
_entity.id
_entity.type
_entity.pdbx_description
1 polymer ?
#
loop_
_entity_poly.entity_id
_entity_poly.type
_entity_poly.pdbx_seq_one_letter_code
_entity_poly.pdbx_strand_id
1 'polypeptide(L)'
;QGTLITLMTVIFIVLSLPGMFSQTSCSNCEEHSFCTCSKKGFYHIPQVPFSALGLDLSLNNIEMIDQGDLEAYTELLELNLHKSKLNVICSHPFKSQNHLEFLDLSDNHLTNLSSSWFENLLFLPHLNILGNNYTTLGSNPIFHTLANLRILKFGNPHLQKLEKHVLYGLDSLTKIEFYCSNLKAYKNGSLHPNKPLSAVTIRNALTTPGNIHITSSILYDVSHPSTAMVVLDFLLTDNISVLPLWEVCNAGVKKNHFLKWNSKSRLIYLEFDNVELQGDGQWYGNATHTLLETIHIRKIYITKLFNFSLLKVFPFDNIHKLSIVECNVFVVHCSLTQLLQRGTIPHLNTLNISQNFLRSIGEISQLVFQFKKLTSLDLSKNNFNDIPENCGWPLNLTFLNLSSTKLYQVTPYLPQSLNILDLTDNDLTTFFPFTLFIQRNTLNMFAKSDLSRYMRLQSLEAGQNNFVCSCEFVTFLQCDVENFVTLTDACDSPLTFQGQKIKSIQMSIFVCHMIPAISILCIETIVVFFLCGFTCYKLYILWYLKMTWAWLQAKHKSAVSRNTNVIYDAFVSYSDHDSEWVEELLVPELEKAESSFALCLHKRNFQPGHWILDNIIDSIEKSHCTLFVLSEHFVMSEWCRYELDFAHFHIFDENNDSVVLILLEPIDKKSIPKRFCKLRKVMNSKTYLEWPTEEDMRAEFWHNLKAALRRDKS
;
A
#
# COMPACT_ATOMS: atom_id res chain seq x y z
N GLN A 1 -23.98 -83.28 -24.23
CA GLN A 1 -23.88 -82.04 -25.02
C GLN A 1 -24.39 -80.78 -24.28
N GLY A 2 -25.17 -80.88 -23.19
CA GLY A 2 -25.70 -79.70 -22.47
C GLY A 2 -24.76 -78.99 -21.48
N THR A 3 -23.64 -79.60 -21.07
CA THR A 3 -22.70 -79.03 -20.09
C THR A 3 -21.54 -78.24 -20.71
N LEU A 4 -21.21 -78.48 -21.99
CA LEU A 4 -20.18 -77.71 -22.69
C LEU A 4 -20.71 -76.37 -23.22
N ILE A 5 -22.00 -76.33 -23.57
CA ILE A 5 -22.69 -75.12 -24.06
C ILE A 5 -22.92 -74.13 -22.92
N THR A 6 -23.20 -74.61 -21.71
CA THR A 6 -23.39 -73.76 -20.52
C THR A 6 -22.07 -73.19 -19.98
N LEU A 7 -20.95 -73.91 -20.09
CA LEU A 7 -19.64 -73.36 -19.71
C LEU A 7 -19.15 -72.32 -20.73
N MET A 8 -19.38 -72.56 -22.04
CA MET A 8 -19.02 -71.61 -23.09
C MET A 8 -19.91 -70.37 -23.07
N THR A 9 -21.20 -70.48 -22.75
CA THR A 9 -22.07 -69.30 -22.62
C THR A 9 -21.76 -68.49 -21.36
N VAL A 10 -21.37 -69.12 -20.25
CA VAL A 10 -20.93 -68.38 -19.05
C VAL A 10 -19.58 -67.69 -19.28
N ILE A 11 -18.63 -68.33 -19.97
CA ILE A 11 -17.35 -67.70 -20.32
C ILE A 11 -17.55 -66.58 -21.35
N PHE A 12 -18.44 -66.75 -22.33
CA PHE A 12 -18.76 -65.69 -23.29
C PHE A 12 -19.50 -64.53 -22.62
N ILE A 13 -20.45 -64.77 -21.71
CA ILE A 13 -21.15 -63.71 -20.96
C ILE A 13 -20.22 -63.00 -19.98
N VAL A 14 -19.27 -63.69 -19.34
CA VAL A 14 -18.26 -63.06 -18.48
C VAL A 14 -17.22 -62.27 -19.29
N LEU A 15 -16.91 -62.67 -20.53
CA LEU A 15 -16.04 -61.93 -21.46
C LEU A 15 -16.78 -60.87 -22.29
N SER A 16 -18.12 -60.92 -22.35
CA SER A 16 -18.96 -60.01 -23.14
C SER A 16 -19.90 -59.15 -22.28
N LEU A 17 -19.64 -59.03 -20.98
CA LEU A 17 -20.17 -57.96 -20.15
C LEU A 17 -19.21 -56.76 -20.27
N PRO A 18 -19.51 -55.73 -21.08
CA PRO A 18 -18.79 -54.47 -21.00
C PRO A 18 -19.25 -53.78 -19.72
N GLY A 19 -18.59 -54.08 -18.63
CA GLY A 19 -18.90 -53.51 -17.34
C GLY A 19 -17.73 -53.67 -16.38
N MET A 20 -16.93 -52.60 -16.29
CA MET A 20 -16.03 -52.23 -15.18
C MET A 20 -14.54 -52.02 -15.52
N PHE A 21 -14.21 -51.59 -16.73
CA PHE A 21 -13.19 -50.55 -16.93
C PHE A 21 -13.72 -49.56 -17.96
N SER A 22 -14.76 -48.82 -17.59
CA SER A 22 -14.89 -47.51 -18.20
C SER A 22 -13.68 -46.75 -17.69
N GLN A 23 -12.64 -46.62 -18.51
CA GLN A 23 -11.75 -45.48 -18.40
C GLN A 23 -12.67 -44.27 -18.55
N THR A 24 -13.14 -43.78 -17.41
CA THR A 24 -14.03 -42.64 -17.32
C THR A 24 -13.26 -41.49 -17.93
N SER A 25 -13.61 -41.12 -19.16
CA SER A 25 -12.95 -40.03 -19.89
C SER A 25 -13.18 -38.74 -19.13
N CYS A 26 -12.12 -37.94 -18.95
CA CYS A 26 -12.31 -36.60 -18.43
C CYS A 26 -12.67 -35.67 -19.58
N SER A 27 -13.93 -35.24 -19.64
CA SER A 27 -14.45 -34.40 -20.74
C SER A 27 -14.29 -32.89 -20.49
N ASN A 28 -13.70 -32.49 -19.36
CA ASN A 28 -13.62 -31.08 -18.95
C ASN A 28 -12.28 -30.46 -19.37
N CYS A 29 -12.02 -30.46 -20.68
CA CYS A 29 -10.84 -29.84 -21.27
C CYS A 29 -11.25 -28.53 -21.94
N GLU A 30 -10.64 -27.43 -21.49
CA GLU A 30 -10.89 -26.08 -22.01
C GLU A 30 -10.33 -25.91 -23.44
N GLU A 31 -10.68 -24.78 -24.09
CA GLU A 31 -10.26 -24.43 -25.45
C GLU A 31 -8.72 -24.37 -25.63
N HIS A 32 -7.97 -24.25 -24.52
CA HIS A 32 -6.51 -24.26 -24.48
C HIS A 32 -5.89 -25.63 -24.13
N SER A 33 -6.64 -26.72 -24.26
CA SER A 33 -6.17 -28.08 -23.97
C SER A 33 -5.77 -28.30 -22.49
N PHE A 34 -6.30 -27.50 -21.57
CA PHE A 34 -6.13 -27.70 -20.13
C PHE A 34 -7.33 -28.49 -19.57
N CYS A 35 -7.08 -29.67 -19.02
CA CYS A 35 -8.10 -30.60 -18.54
C CYS A 35 -8.23 -30.55 -17.00
N THR A 36 -9.37 -30.07 -16.51
CA THR A 36 -9.66 -29.94 -15.06
C THR A 36 -10.47 -31.12 -14.56
N CYS A 37 -9.76 -32.11 -14.02
CA CYS A 37 -10.26 -33.44 -13.66
C CYS A 37 -10.21 -33.69 -12.13
N SER A 38 -10.13 -32.63 -11.34
CA SER A 38 -10.02 -32.67 -9.87
C SER A 38 -11.32 -33.11 -9.18
N LYS A 39 -11.21 -33.85 -8.06
CA LYS A 39 -12.34 -34.31 -7.22
C LYS A 39 -13.40 -35.14 -7.96
N LYS A 40 -13.03 -35.85 -9.02
CA LYS A 40 -13.94 -36.68 -9.82
C LYS A 40 -14.01 -38.14 -9.36
N GLY A 41 -13.17 -38.53 -8.41
CA GLY A 41 -13.15 -39.87 -7.85
C GLY A 41 -12.45 -40.90 -8.73
N PHE A 42 -11.54 -40.47 -9.62
CA PHE A 42 -10.78 -41.37 -10.47
C PHE A 42 -9.83 -42.26 -9.66
N TYR A 43 -9.71 -43.53 -10.05
CA TYR A 43 -8.78 -44.51 -9.46
C TYR A 43 -7.55 -44.79 -10.36
N HIS A 44 -7.64 -44.38 -11.63
CA HIS A 44 -6.58 -44.46 -12.63
C HIS A 44 -6.52 -43.13 -13.40
N ILE A 45 -5.44 -42.89 -14.13
CA ILE A 45 -5.34 -41.72 -15.01
C ILE A 45 -6.42 -41.85 -16.12
N PRO A 46 -7.38 -40.90 -16.22
CA PRO A 46 -8.45 -40.96 -17.20
C PRO A 46 -7.91 -40.63 -18.60
N GLN A 47 -8.64 -41.05 -19.64
CA GLN A 47 -8.33 -40.60 -21.00
C GLN A 47 -8.70 -39.13 -21.18
N VAL A 48 -7.78 -38.37 -21.77
CA VAL A 48 -7.94 -36.97 -22.19
C VAL A 48 -7.40 -36.80 -23.62
N PRO A 49 -7.67 -35.69 -24.32
CA PRO A 49 -7.11 -35.45 -25.64
C PRO A 49 -5.57 -35.50 -25.63
N PHE A 50 -4.96 -36.13 -26.63
CA PHE A 50 -3.49 -36.23 -26.74
C PHE A 50 -2.78 -34.87 -26.87
N SER A 51 -3.53 -33.84 -27.28
CA SER A 51 -3.06 -32.45 -27.34
C SER A 51 -3.12 -31.72 -26.00
N ALA A 52 -3.44 -32.41 -24.89
CA ALA A 52 -3.54 -31.81 -23.56
C ALA A 52 -2.21 -31.17 -23.14
N LEU A 53 -2.27 -29.87 -22.81
CA LEU A 53 -1.14 -29.10 -22.29
C LEU A 53 -1.11 -29.09 -20.78
N GLY A 54 -2.25 -29.27 -20.11
CA GLY A 54 -2.30 -29.37 -18.66
C GLY A 54 -3.36 -30.35 -18.18
N LEU A 55 -3.06 -31.04 -17.09
CA LEU A 55 -3.91 -32.09 -16.54
C LEU A 55 -3.95 -31.99 -15.01
N ASP A 56 -5.08 -31.52 -14.49
CA ASP A 56 -5.34 -31.47 -13.05
C ASP A 56 -6.14 -32.68 -12.59
N LEU A 57 -5.45 -33.64 -11.98
CA LEU A 57 -6.00 -34.86 -11.38
C LEU A 57 -5.99 -34.83 -9.86
N SER A 58 -5.88 -33.64 -9.25
CA SER A 58 -5.82 -33.51 -7.80
C SER A 58 -7.09 -34.03 -7.09
N LEU A 59 -6.94 -34.41 -5.82
CA LEU A 59 -8.05 -34.80 -4.94
C LEU A 59 -8.88 -35.98 -5.47
N ASN A 60 -8.22 -36.90 -6.19
CA ASN A 60 -8.78 -38.16 -6.67
C ASN A 60 -8.32 -39.35 -5.80
N ASN A 61 -8.56 -40.58 -6.27
CA ASN A 61 -8.22 -41.83 -5.58
C ASN A 61 -7.22 -42.67 -6.41
N ILE A 62 -6.31 -42.02 -7.14
CA ILE A 62 -5.31 -42.67 -7.98
C ILE A 62 -4.16 -43.18 -7.11
N GLU A 63 -4.05 -44.50 -6.96
CA GLU A 63 -3.07 -45.14 -6.09
C GLU A 63 -1.71 -45.36 -6.77
N MET A 64 -1.70 -45.51 -8.09
CA MET A 64 -0.48 -45.79 -8.86
C MET A 64 -0.40 -45.02 -10.19
N ILE A 65 0.83 -44.76 -10.65
CA ILE A 65 1.14 -44.35 -12.02
C ILE A 65 1.97 -45.46 -12.67
N ASP A 66 1.44 -46.07 -13.71
CA ASP A 66 2.12 -47.09 -14.50
C ASP A 66 2.93 -46.48 -15.66
N GLN A 67 3.85 -47.27 -16.23
CA GLN A 67 4.81 -46.81 -17.25
C GLN A 67 4.15 -46.26 -18.53
N GLY A 68 2.95 -46.75 -18.87
CA GLY A 68 2.20 -46.35 -20.07
C GLY A 68 1.11 -45.30 -19.84
N ASP A 69 0.77 -44.98 -18.58
CA ASP A 69 -0.42 -44.17 -18.28
C ASP A 69 -0.35 -42.75 -18.85
N LEU A 70 0.87 -42.21 -18.97
CA LEU A 70 1.14 -40.87 -19.48
C LEU A 70 1.85 -40.87 -20.84
N GLU A 71 2.21 -42.03 -21.40
CA GLU A 71 3.10 -42.13 -22.57
C GLU A 71 2.54 -41.36 -23.80
N ALA A 72 1.22 -41.31 -23.95
CA ALA A 72 0.54 -40.67 -25.07
C ALA A 72 0.44 -39.13 -24.97
N TYR A 73 0.75 -38.52 -23.82
CA TYR A 73 0.59 -37.07 -23.58
C TYR A 73 1.94 -36.34 -23.65
N THR A 74 2.55 -36.27 -24.85
CA THR A 74 3.90 -35.73 -25.07
C THR A 74 4.00 -34.21 -24.89
N GLU A 75 2.90 -33.50 -25.11
CA GLU A 75 2.83 -32.02 -25.06
C GLU A 75 2.50 -31.48 -23.67
N LEU A 76 2.44 -32.35 -22.66
CA LEU A 76 2.01 -31.96 -21.32
C LEU A 76 3.03 -31.02 -20.65
N LEU A 77 2.56 -29.82 -20.30
CA LEU A 77 3.29 -28.79 -19.58
C LEU A 77 2.95 -28.81 -18.07
N GLU A 78 1.71 -29.11 -17.70
CA GLU A 78 1.31 -29.14 -16.28
C GLU A 78 0.66 -30.46 -15.89
N LEU A 79 1.15 -31.07 -14.80
CA LEU A 79 0.55 -32.26 -14.20
C LEU A 79 0.37 -32.07 -12.69
N ASN A 80 -0.89 -32.07 -12.25
CA ASN A 80 -1.24 -31.95 -10.84
C ASN A 80 -1.89 -33.24 -10.33
N LEU A 81 -1.21 -33.91 -9.41
CA LEU A 81 -1.65 -35.14 -8.72
C LEU A 81 -1.67 -34.95 -7.20
N HIS A 82 -1.84 -33.70 -6.76
CA HIS A 82 -1.94 -33.35 -5.35
C HIS A 82 -3.06 -34.13 -4.66
N LYS A 83 -2.73 -34.78 -3.53
CA LYS A 83 -3.69 -35.46 -2.67
C LYS A 83 -4.57 -36.47 -3.41
N SER A 84 -3.93 -37.26 -4.27
CA SER A 84 -4.59 -38.29 -5.09
C SER A 84 -4.45 -39.72 -4.54
N LYS A 85 -3.79 -39.90 -3.38
CA LYS A 85 -3.51 -41.19 -2.71
C LYS A 85 -2.42 -42.05 -3.35
N LEU A 86 -1.55 -41.45 -4.17
CA LEU A 86 -0.45 -42.18 -4.83
C LEU A 86 0.49 -42.84 -3.81
N ASN A 87 0.72 -44.14 -3.94
CA ASN A 87 1.67 -44.89 -3.11
C ASN A 87 2.79 -45.54 -3.93
N VAL A 88 2.56 -45.80 -5.22
CA VAL A 88 3.49 -46.46 -6.14
C VAL A 88 3.60 -45.67 -7.44
N ILE A 89 4.83 -45.44 -7.89
CA ILE A 89 5.14 -44.84 -9.19
C ILE A 89 6.18 -45.73 -9.86
N CYS A 90 5.85 -46.28 -11.03
CA CYS A 90 6.74 -47.15 -11.80
C CYS A 90 8.03 -46.43 -12.24
N SER A 91 9.02 -47.18 -12.73
CA SER A 91 10.25 -46.60 -13.29
C SER A 91 9.94 -45.84 -14.58
N HIS A 92 10.57 -44.67 -14.76
CA HIS A 92 10.41 -43.81 -15.95
C HIS A 92 8.94 -43.46 -16.30
N PRO A 93 8.12 -43.04 -15.32
CA PRO A 93 6.69 -42.77 -15.52
C PRO A 93 6.45 -41.54 -16.42
N PHE A 94 7.43 -40.63 -16.50
CA PHE A 94 7.36 -39.37 -17.24
C PHE A 94 8.32 -39.35 -18.45
N LYS A 95 8.64 -40.53 -19.00
CA LYS A 95 9.66 -40.67 -20.06
C LYS A 95 9.36 -39.82 -21.29
N SER A 96 8.07 -39.61 -21.60
CA SER A 96 7.60 -38.87 -22.78
C SER A 96 7.28 -37.40 -22.50
N GLN A 97 7.25 -36.98 -21.23
CA GLN A 97 6.84 -35.63 -20.80
C GLN A 97 8.03 -34.67 -20.75
N ASN A 98 8.76 -34.54 -21.86
CA ASN A 98 9.99 -33.73 -21.90
C ASN A 98 9.74 -32.23 -21.78
N HIS A 99 8.51 -31.77 -22.03
CA HIS A 99 8.12 -30.36 -21.96
C HIS A 99 7.49 -29.96 -20.61
N LEU A 100 7.42 -30.88 -19.64
CA LEU A 100 6.73 -30.64 -18.39
C LEU A 100 7.35 -29.45 -17.64
N GLU A 101 6.52 -28.47 -17.30
CA GLU A 101 6.88 -27.26 -16.57
C GLU A 101 6.44 -27.30 -15.09
N PHE A 102 5.35 -27.99 -14.79
CA PHE A 102 4.80 -28.08 -13.44
C PHE A 102 4.45 -29.52 -13.08
N LEU A 103 5.01 -30.00 -11.97
CA LEU A 103 4.69 -31.31 -11.41
C LEU A 103 4.38 -31.20 -9.91
N ASP A 104 3.13 -31.52 -9.55
CA ASP A 104 2.71 -31.60 -8.14
C ASP A 104 2.33 -33.04 -7.76
N LEU A 105 3.13 -33.62 -6.87
CA LEU A 105 2.95 -34.94 -6.26
C LEU A 105 2.71 -34.85 -4.74
N SER A 106 2.35 -33.67 -4.23
CA SER A 106 2.23 -33.42 -2.79
C SER A 106 1.04 -34.12 -2.13
N ASP A 107 1.14 -34.32 -0.81
CA ASP A 107 0.11 -34.91 0.05
C ASP A 107 -0.39 -36.28 -0.43
N ASN A 108 0.53 -37.08 -0.96
CA ASN A 108 0.31 -38.48 -1.34
C ASN A 108 0.93 -39.44 -0.29
N HIS A 109 1.03 -40.72 -0.62
CA HIS A 109 1.52 -41.79 0.25
C HIS A 109 2.88 -42.36 -0.20
N LEU A 110 3.68 -41.58 -0.93
CA LEU A 110 4.97 -42.02 -1.47
C LEU A 110 5.99 -42.25 -0.35
N THR A 111 6.63 -43.42 -0.34
CA THR A 111 7.61 -43.83 0.70
C THR A 111 9.03 -43.89 0.18
N ASN A 112 9.24 -44.41 -1.03
CA ASN A 112 10.55 -44.56 -1.67
C ASN A 112 10.60 -43.72 -2.93
N LEU A 113 11.37 -42.63 -2.90
CA LEU A 113 11.58 -41.77 -4.06
C LEU A 113 12.69 -42.36 -4.95
N SER A 114 12.53 -42.26 -6.27
CA SER A 114 13.51 -42.72 -7.25
C SER A 114 13.96 -41.60 -8.18
N SER A 115 15.26 -41.54 -8.49
CA SER A 115 15.80 -40.62 -9.50
C SER A 115 15.26 -40.91 -10.91
N SER A 116 14.88 -42.17 -11.19
CA SER A 116 14.31 -42.58 -12.49
C SER A 116 12.99 -41.90 -12.82
N TRP A 117 12.31 -41.30 -11.83
CA TRP A 117 11.10 -40.53 -12.09
C TRP A 117 11.41 -39.24 -12.85
N PHE A 118 12.59 -38.66 -12.63
CA PHE A 118 12.94 -37.30 -13.06
C PHE A 118 13.96 -37.26 -14.21
N GLU A 119 14.37 -38.42 -14.75
CA GLU A 119 15.52 -38.53 -15.67
C GLU A 119 15.36 -37.71 -16.95
N ASN A 120 14.13 -37.58 -17.47
CA ASN A 120 13.81 -36.86 -18.70
C ASN A 120 13.18 -35.48 -18.50
N LEU A 121 12.99 -35.03 -17.25
CA LEU A 121 12.31 -33.77 -16.94
C LEU A 121 13.27 -32.57 -16.94
N LEU A 122 14.05 -32.41 -18.01
CA LEU A 122 15.16 -31.45 -18.08
C LEU A 122 14.72 -29.97 -17.99
N PHE A 123 13.48 -29.67 -18.38
CA PHE A 123 12.97 -28.29 -18.42
C PHE A 123 12.12 -27.90 -17.22
N LEU A 124 11.81 -28.82 -16.30
CA LEU A 124 10.87 -28.61 -15.19
C LEU A 124 11.32 -27.50 -14.22
N PRO A 125 10.71 -26.30 -14.18
CA PRO A 125 11.00 -25.28 -13.19
C PRO A 125 10.31 -25.52 -11.84
N HIS A 126 9.19 -26.25 -11.75
CA HIS A 126 8.43 -26.41 -10.50
C HIS A 126 8.15 -27.87 -10.15
N LEU A 127 8.67 -28.29 -8.99
CA LEU A 127 8.44 -29.62 -8.41
C LEU A 127 7.94 -29.52 -6.97
N ASN A 128 6.82 -30.18 -6.68
CA ASN A 128 6.27 -30.30 -5.33
C ASN A 128 6.09 -31.76 -4.92
N ILE A 129 6.79 -32.17 -3.86
CA ILE A 129 6.73 -33.52 -3.25
C ILE A 129 6.47 -33.45 -1.73
N LEU A 130 5.96 -32.33 -1.23
CA LEU A 130 5.63 -32.15 0.20
C LEU A 130 4.61 -33.17 0.70
N GLY A 131 4.61 -33.46 2.00
CA GLY A 131 3.50 -34.15 2.66
C GLY A 131 3.35 -35.64 2.33
N ASN A 132 4.34 -36.23 1.69
CA ASN A 132 4.43 -37.67 1.47
C ASN A 132 4.98 -38.42 2.70
N ASN A 133 5.24 -39.72 2.60
CA ASN A 133 5.60 -40.57 3.74
C ASN A 133 7.04 -41.14 3.65
N TYR A 134 7.95 -40.45 2.94
CA TYR A 134 9.36 -40.84 2.84
C TYR A 134 10.15 -40.44 4.08
N THR A 135 11.01 -41.33 4.56
CA THR A 135 11.86 -41.10 5.75
C THR A 135 13.22 -40.47 5.41
N THR A 136 13.62 -40.53 4.13
CA THR A 136 14.84 -39.96 3.55
C THR A 136 14.59 -39.66 2.07
N LEU A 137 15.40 -38.79 1.46
CA LEU A 137 15.44 -38.59 0.00
C LEU A 137 16.37 -39.58 -0.72
N GLY A 138 16.93 -40.55 0.02
CA GLY A 138 17.86 -41.55 -0.50
C GLY A 138 19.33 -41.11 -0.48
N SER A 139 20.23 -42.07 -0.72
CA SER A 139 21.69 -41.88 -0.69
C SER A 139 22.26 -41.25 -1.97
N ASN A 140 21.45 -41.19 -3.03
CA ASN A 140 21.83 -40.63 -4.32
C ASN A 140 21.08 -39.31 -4.56
N PRO A 141 21.62 -38.37 -5.34
CA PRO A 141 20.97 -37.11 -5.64
C PRO A 141 19.77 -37.34 -6.57
N ILE A 142 18.57 -37.42 -6.01
CA ILE A 142 17.36 -37.77 -6.78
C ILE A 142 16.93 -36.69 -7.77
N PHE A 143 17.35 -35.45 -7.57
CA PHE A 143 17.00 -34.30 -8.42
C PHE A 143 18.12 -33.88 -9.38
N HIS A 144 19.22 -34.63 -9.46
CA HIS A 144 20.43 -34.18 -10.18
C HIS A 144 20.23 -33.89 -11.68
N THR A 145 19.22 -34.48 -12.30
CA THR A 145 18.89 -34.25 -13.72
C THR A 145 18.07 -32.96 -13.95
N LEU A 146 17.51 -32.37 -12.90
CA LEU A 146 16.59 -31.22 -12.97
C LEU A 146 17.35 -29.88 -13.00
N ALA A 147 18.25 -29.69 -13.97
CA ALA A 147 19.14 -28.52 -14.04
C ALA A 147 18.41 -27.16 -14.14
N ASN A 148 17.18 -27.15 -14.67
CA ASN A 148 16.34 -25.96 -14.82
C ASN A 148 15.34 -25.74 -13.68
N LEU A 149 15.38 -26.57 -12.63
CA LEU A 149 14.47 -26.45 -11.50
C LEU A 149 14.64 -25.11 -10.79
N ARG A 150 13.55 -24.36 -10.64
CA ARG A 150 13.53 -23.04 -9.98
C ARG A 150 12.88 -23.10 -8.61
N ILE A 151 11.87 -23.95 -8.43
CA ILE A 151 11.07 -24.07 -7.21
C ILE A 151 11.01 -25.54 -6.82
N LEU A 152 11.54 -25.84 -5.64
CA LEU A 152 11.50 -27.17 -5.04
C LEU A 152 10.76 -27.14 -3.71
N LYS A 153 9.72 -27.96 -3.58
CA LYS A 153 8.99 -28.12 -2.33
C LYS A 153 9.08 -29.56 -1.84
N PHE A 154 9.61 -29.76 -0.64
CA PHE A 154 9.85 -31.10 -0.11
C PHE A 154 9.89 -31.16 1.42
N GLY A 155 9.84 -32.36 1.95
CA GLY A 155 9.78 -32.65 3.37
C GLY A 155 8.40 -33.10 3.83
N ASN A 156 8.37 -33.72 5.01
CA ASN A 156 7.17 -34.30 5.60
C ASN A 156 7.41 -34.61 7.10
N PRO A 157 6.38 -35.02 7.86
CA PRO A 157 6.51 -35.33 9.29
C PRO A 157 7.38 -36.55 9.64
N HIS A 158 7.63 -37.43 8.68
CA HIS A 158 8.37 -38.68 8.84
C HIS A 158 9.83 -38.60 8.35
N LEU A 159 10.24 -37.48 7.75
CA LEU A 159 11.61 -37.26 7.27
C LEU A 159 12.59 -37.20 8.45
N GLN A 160 13.53 -38.16 8.53
CA GLN A 160 14.47 -38.31 9.65
C GLN A 160 15.90 -37.89 9.32
N LYS A 161 16.31 -37.94 8.04
CA LYS A 161 17.69 -37.64 7.65
C LYS A 161 17.75 -36.83 6.37
N LEU A 162 18.65 -35.85 6.35
CA LEU A 162 19.04 -35.12 5.14
C LEU A 162 20.56 -35.22 4.91
N GLU A 163 20.93 -35.63 3.70
CA GLU A 163 22.33 -35.81 3.27
C GLU A 163 22.80 -34.61 2.45
N LYS A 164 24.13 -34.44 2.33
CA LYS A 164 24.74 -33.25 1.73
C LYS A 164 24.38 -33.04 0.24
N HIS A 165 24.04 -34.11 -0.48
CA HIS A 165 23.85 -34.11 -1.93
C HIS A 165 22.42 -33.78 -2.39
N VAL A 166 21.53 -33.34 -1.50
CA VAL A 166 20.10 -33.15 -1.83
C VAL A 166 19.87 -32.11 -2.91
N LEU A 167 20.63 -31.01 -2.91
CA LEU A 167 20.51 -29.95 -3.93
C LEU A 167 21.52 -30.08 -5.07
N TYR A 168 22.23 -31.19 -5.19
CA TYR A 168 23.25 -31.36 -6.24
C TYR A 168 22.59 -31.41 -7.62
N GLY A 169 23.17 -30.68 -8.57
CA GLY A 169 22.66 -30.54 -9.95
C GLY A 169 21.58 -29.46 -10.12
N LEU A 170 21.13 -28.79 -9.04
CA LEU A 170 20.07 -27.77 -9.09
C LEU A 170 20.63 -26.34 -9.27
N ASP A 171 21.30 -26.09 -10.39
CA ASP A 171 22.03 -24.83 -10.62
C ASP A 171 21.14 -23.60 -10.85
N SER A 172 19.88 -23.83 -11.21
CA SER A 172 18.87 -22.78 -11.46
C SER A 172 17.92 -22.54 -10.29
N LEU A 173 18.15 -23.18 -9.14
CA LEU A 173 17.22 -23.16 -8.02
C LEU A 173 17.11 -21.77 -7.41
N THR A 174 15.88 -21.29 -7.26
CA THR A 174 15.59 -19.94 -6.72
C THR A 174 14.74 -19.96 -5.47
N LYS A 175 13.89 -20.98 -5.27
CA LYS A 175 12.99 -21.05 -4.13
C LYS A 175 12.92 -22.46 -3.56
N ILE A 176 12.93 -22.54 -2.23
CA ILE A 176 12.71 -23.79 -1.50
C ILE A 176 11.57 -23.63 -0.51
N GLU A 177 10.70 -24.63 -0.44
CA GLU A 177 9.77 -24.83 0.68
C GLU A 177 10.13 -26.17 1.35
N PHE A 178 10.61 -26.11 2.58
CA PHE A 178 11.10 -27.25 3.34
C PHE A 178 10.26 -27.49 4.59
N TYR A 179 9.68 -28.67 4.69
CA TYR A 179 8.97 -29.12 5.89
C TYR A 179 9.81 -30.13 6.67
N CYS A 180 10.07 -29.87 7.94
CA CYS A 180 10.67 -30.85 8.82
C CYS A 180 10.12 -30.74 10.25
N SER A 181 9.68 -31.85 10.84
CA SER A 181 9.25 -31.88 12.25
C SER A 181 9.97 -32.95 13.08
N ASN A 182 10.55 -33.97 12.41
CA ASN A 182 11.16 -35.13 13.05
C ASN A 182 12.55 -35.45 12.50
N LEU A 183 13.27 -34.42 12.02
CA LEU A 183 14.62 -34.59 11.49
C LEU A 183 15.57 -34.94 12.64
N LYS A 184 16.24 -36.09 12.58
CA LYS A 184 17.17 -36.58 13.61
C LYS A 184 18.62 -36.37 13.22
N ALA A 185 18.91 -36.26 11.92
CA ALA A 185 20.25 -36.06 11.41
C ALA A 185 20.24 -35.10 10.20
N TYR A 186 21.11 -34.11 10.25
CA TYR A 186 21.33 -33.13 9.19
C TYR A 186 22.83 -33.01 8.93
N LYS A 187 23.24 -33.08 7.66
CA LYS A 187 24.63 -32.82 7.27
C LYS A 187 24.77 -31.35 6.86
N ASN A 188 25.70 -30.61 7.45
CA ASN A 188 25.92 -29.21 7.08
C ASN A 188 26.24 -29.09 5.58
N GLY A 189 25.65 -28.09 4.93
CA GLY A 189 25.67 -27.92 3.49
C GLY A 189 24.59 -28.70 2.72
N SER A 190 23.69 -29.44 3.38
CA SER A 190 22.63 -30.20 2.68
C SER A 190 21.63 -29.29 1.96
N LEU A 191 21.37 -28.12 2.52
CA LEU A 191 20.49 -27.10 1.92
C LEU A 191 21.26 -25.89 1.40
N HIS A 192 22.60 -25.94 1.43
CA HIS A 192 23.41 -24.83 0.95
C HIS A 192 23.39 -24.83 -0.58
N PRO A 193 22.76 -23.84 -1.22
CA PRO A 193 22.64 -23.79 -2.67
C PRO A 193 23.97 -23.34 -3.31
N ASN A 194 24.18 -23.65 -4.60
CA ASN A 194 25.35 -23.16 -5.36
C ASN A 194 25.32 -21.62 -5.53
N LYS A 195 24.13 -21.02 -5.51
CA LYS A 195 23.86 -19.58 -5.57
C LYS A 195 22.82 -19.21 -4.52
N PRO A 196 22.85 -18.01 -3.92
CA PRO A 196 21.84 -17.60 -2.95
C PRO A 196 20.41 -17.70 -3.49
N LEU A 197 19.51 -18.30 -2.72
CA LEU A 197 18.10 -18.43 -3.09
C LEU A 197 17.40 -17.07 -3.03
N SER A 198 16.36 -16.88 -3.85
CA SER A 198 15.48 -15.71 -3.79
C SER A 198 14.48 -15.77 -2.63
N ALA A 199 13.97 -16.97 -2.32
CA ALA A 199 13.03 -17.16 -1.21
C ALA A 199 13.14 -18.56 -0.57
N VAL A 200 13.00 -18.64 0.74
CA VAL A 200 13.03 -19.89 1.51
C VAL A 200 11.88 -19.90 2.49
N THR A 201 11.11 -20.99 2.49
CA THR A 201 10.07 -21.26 3.49
C THR A 201 10.45 -22.49 4.29
N ILE A 202 10.52 -22.38 5.61
CA ILE A 202 10.81 -23.49 6.52
C ILE A 202 9.60 -23.71 7.41
N ARG A 203 9.12 -24.96 7.51
CA ARG A 203 7.95 -25.33 8.31
C ARG A 203 8.30 -26.36 9.37
N ASN A 204 7.80 -26.16 10.59
CA ASN A 204 7.87 -27.07 11.74
C ASN A 204 9.28 -27.39 12.29
N ALA A 205 10.34 -26.73 11.80
CA ALA A 205 11.73 -27.04 12.16
C ALA A 205 12.08 -26.78 13.64
N LEU A 206 11.28 -25.98 14.35
CA LEU A 206 11.53 -25.53 15.73
C LEU A 206 10.57 -26.16 16.75
N THR A 207 9.90 -27.26 16.41
CA THR A 207 8.84 -27.84 17.25
C THR A 207 9.31 -28.87 18.29
N THR A 208 10.56 -29.35 18.22
CA THR A 208 11.09 -30.41 19.10
C THR A 208 12.34 -29.96 19.88
N PRO A 209 12.37 -30.07 21.24
CA PRO A 209 13.47 -29.57 22.08
C PRO A 209 14.88 -30.17 21.84
N GLY A 210 15.00 -31.25 21.06
CA GLY A 210 16.29 -31.90 20.74
C GLY A 210 16.95 -31.41 19.43
N ASN A 211 16.25 -30.61 18.63
CA ASN A 211 16.67 -30.30 17.27
C ASN A 211 17.33 -28.94 17.09
N ILE A 212 17.69 -28.26 18.19
CA ILE A 212 18.18 -26.87 18.10
C ILE A 212 19.42 -26.71 17.21
N HIS A 213 20.40 -27.58 17.35
CA HIS A 213 21.62 -27.54 16.55
C HIS A 213 21.35 -27.85 15.07
N ILE A 214 20.45 -28.79 14.81
CA ILE A 214 20.00 -29.13 13.45
C ILE A 214 19.31 -27.93 12.81
N THR A 215 18.42 -27.25 13.55
CA THR A 215 17.70 -26.09 13.04
C THR A 215 18.60 -24.89 12.84
N SER A 216 19.60 -24.68 13.72
CA SER A 216 20.66 -23.70 13.48
C SER A 216 21.44 -24.02 12.21
N SER A 217 21.83 -25.28 11.98
CA SER A 217 22.54 -25.68 10.76
C SER A 217 21.69 -25.54 9.49
N ILE A 218 20.40 -25.83 9.56
CA ILE A 218 19.45 -25.59 8.47
C ILE A 218 19.37 -24.09 8.14
N LEU A 219 19.17 -23.25 9.17
CA LEU A 219 19.04 -21.81 8.98
C LEU A 219 20.36 -21.19 8.51
N TYR A 220 21.50 -21.68 9.00
CA TYR A 220 22.82 -21.28 8.53
C TYR A 220 23.00 -21.53 7.02
N ASP A 221 22.61 -22.71 6.52
CA ASP A 221 22.78 -23.08 5.11
C ASP A 221 21.93 -22.22 4.15
N VAL A 222 20.78 -21.71 4.62
CA VAL A 222 19.79 -21.03 3.77
C VAL A 222 19.67 -19.52 4.00
N SER A 223 20.37 -18.97 5.01
CA SER A 223 20.30 -17.55 5.34
C SER A 223 21.29 -16.74 4.50
N HIS A 224 20.78 -15.72 3.80
CA HIS A 224 21.59 -14.79 3.00
C HIS A 224 20.88 -13.43 2.86
N PRO A 225 21.60 -12.30 2.73
CA PRO A 225 20.98 -10.96 2.64
C PRO A 225 20.00 -10.76 1.48
N SER A 226 20.16 -11.54 0.40
CA SER A 226 19.31 -11.48 -0.80
C SER A 226 18.17 -12.50 -0.80
N THR A 227 18.04 -13.30 0.25
CA THR A 227 17.01 -14.34 0.38
C THR A 227 15.85 -13.81 1.23
N ALA A 228 14.61 -13.95 0.76
CA ALA A 228 13.43 -13.72 1.58
C ALA A 228 13.10 -14.98 2.38
N MET A 229 12.97 -14.88 3.71
CA MET A 229 12.76 -16.05 4.56
C MET A 229 11.39 -16.04 5.26
N VAL A 230 10.74 -17.19 5.27
CA VAL A 230 9.47 -17.42 5.98
C VAL A 230 9.65 -18.64 6.87
N VAL A 231 9.56 -18.46 8.20
CA VAL A 231 9.65 -19.57 9.17
C VAL A 231 8.28 -19.77 9.82
N LEU A 232 7.68 -20.91 9.55
CA LEU A 232 6.34 -21.28 9.98
C LEU A 232 6.42 -22.37 11.06
N ASP A 233 5.48 -22.30 12.01
CA ASP A 233 5.27 -23.30 13.06
C ASP A 233 6.51 -23.53 13.95
N PHE A 234 6.84 -22.56 14.82
CA PHE A 234 7.95 -22.68 15.77
C PHE A 234 7.48 -22.77 17.23
N LEU A 235 8.25 -23.47 18.07
CA LEU A 235 7.99 -23.60 19.51
C LEU A 235 9.21 -23.10 20.30
N LEU A 236 9.09 -21.91 20.89
CA LEU A 236 10.12 -21.38 21.79
C LEU A 236 9.85 -21.88 23.21
N THR A 237 10.70 -22.78 23.70
CA THR A 237 10.52 -23.44 25.01
C THR A 237 11.43 -22.86 26.10
N ASP A 238 12.62 -22.37 25.73
CA ASP A 238 13.67 -21.85 26.60
C ASP A 238 14.58 -20.82 25.89
N ASN A 239 15.59 -20.29 26.59
CA ASN A 239 16.53 -19.31 26.03
C ASN A 239 17.45 -19.90 24.93
N ILE A 240 17.54 -21.22 24.83
CA ILE A 240 18.34 -21.92 23.82
C ILE A 240 17.51 -22.06 22.53
N SER A 241 16.19 -22.15 22.66
CA SER A 241 15.24 -22.30 21.55
C SER A 241 15.21 -21.12 20.55
N VAL A 242 15.76 -19.96 20.94
CA VAL A 242 15.90 -18.78 20.07
C VAL A 242 17.22 -18.74 19.29
N LEU A 243 18.22 -19.57 19.63
CA LEU A 243 19.54 -19.55 18.97
C LEU A 243 19.50 -19.72 17.44
N PRO A 244 18.63 -20.57 16.85
CA PRO A 244 18.56 -20.69 15.40
C PRO A 244 18.10 -19.40 14.72
N LEU A 245 17.30 -18.57 15.39
CA LEU A 245 16.88 -17.27 14.87
C LEU A 245 18.04 -16.28 14.81
N TRP A 246 19.06 -16.45 15.67
CA TRP A 246 20.28 -15.66 15.62
C TRP A 246 21.04 -15.86 14.30
N GLU A 247 21.04 -17.07 13.74
CA GLU A 247 21.69 -17.35 12.44
C GLU A 247 21.08 -16.51 11.31
N VAL A 248 19.76 -16.33 11.34
CA VAL A 248 19.02 -15.51 10.37
C VAL A 248 19.39 -14.03 10.51
N CYS A 249 19.53 -13.55 11.75
CA CYS A 249 19.93 -12.17 12.05
C CYS A 249 21.39 -11.89 11.66
N ASN A 250 22.32 -12.75 12.04
CA ASN A 250 23.74 -12.62 11.71
C ASN A 250 24.00 -12.60 10.20
N ALA A 251 23.22 -13.38 9.45
CA ALA A 251 23.31 -13.42 7.99
C ALA A 251 22.67 -12.20 7.29
N GLY A 252 22.04 -11.28 8.03
CA GLY A 252 21.51 -10.02 7.48
C GLY A 252 20.28 -10.19 6.58
N VAL A 253 19.44 -11.20 6.84
CA VAL A 253 18.21 -11.46 6.05
C VAL A 253 17.21 -10.32 6.21
N LYS A 254 16.91 -9.62 5.11
CA LYS A 254 16.13 -8.36 5.14
C LYS A 254 14.61 -8.54 5.19
N LYS A 255 14.06 -9.69 4.82
CA LYS A 255 12.60 -9.94 4.78
C LYS A 255 12.25 -11.22 5.52
N ASN A 256 11.57 -11.10 6.67
CA ASN A 256 11.22 -12.22 7.54
C ASN A 256 9.72 -12.18 7.94
N HIS A 257 9.05 -13.34 7.95
CA HIS A 257 7.69 -13.49 8.48
C HIS A 257 7.65 -14.63 9.53
N PHE A 258 7.27 -14.30 10.77
CA PHE A 258 7.09 -15.24 11.89
C PHE A 258 5.60 -15.30 12.26
N LEU A 259 4.95 -16.46 12.14
CA LEU A 259 3.47 -16.50 12.10
C LEU A 259 2.74 -17.36 13.18
N LYS A 260 3.40 -17.95 14.19
CA LYS A 260 2.70 -18.67 15.27
C LYS A 260 3.54 -18.87 16.56
N TRP A 261 3.03 -18.47 17.74
CA TRP A 261 3.70 -18.57 19.06
C TRP A 261 2.80 -19.30 20.07
N ASN A 262 3.35 -20.18 20.92
CA ASN A 262 2.67 -20.72 22.11
C ASN A 262 3.60 -20.65 23.34
N SER A 263 3.15 -20.00 24.43
CA SER A 263 3.96 -19.78 25.65
C SER A 263 3.39 -20.54 26.84
N LYS A 264 4.19 -21.43 27.44
CA LYS A 264 3.95 -22.02 28.77
C LYS A 264 5.09 -21.74 29.77
N SER A 265 5.90 -20.68 29.58
CA SER A 265 7.27 -20.62 30.15
C SER A 265 7.78 -19.27 30.72
N ARG A 266 8.84 -19.40 31.54
CA ARG A 266 9.61 -18.45 32.38
C ARG A 266 10.57 -17.48 31.61
N LEU A 267 10.15 -16.92 30.49
CA LEU A 267 10.96 -15.93 29.75
C LEU A 267 11.05 -14.61 30.53
N ILE A 268 12.25 -14.01 30.71
CA ILE A 268 12.49 -12.79 31.50
C ILE A 268 12.93 -11.58 30.63
N TYR A 269 13.63 -11.83 29.52
CA TYR A 269 14.15 -10.80 28.60
C TYR A 269 13.83 -11.16 27.14
N LEU A 270 13.45 -10.18 26.34
CA LEU A 270 13.17 -10.32 24.91
C LEU A 270 13.74 -9.13 24.13
N GLU A 271 14.48 -9.39 23.06
CA GLU A 271 15.08 -8.35 22.20
C GLU A 271 14.72 -8.56 20.73
N PHE A 272 14.37 -7.46 20.06
CA PHE A 272 14.25 -7.35 18.62
C PHE A 272 15.14 -6.21 18.15
N ASP A 273 16.18 -6.49 17.37
CA ASP A 273 17.05 -5.45 16.79
C ASP A 273 17.12 -5.61 15.26
N ASN A 274 16.93 -4.50 14.54
CA ASN A 274 17.06 -4.41 13.08
C ASN A 274 16.17 -5.40 12.32
N VAL A 275 14.89 -5.43 12.67
CA VAL A 275 13.91 -6.38 12.12
C VAL A 275 12.92 -5.65 11.21
N GLU A 276 12.79 -6.08 9.95
CA GLU A 276 11.68 -5.68 9.10
C GLU A 276 10.48 -6.62 9.33
N LEU A 277 9.40 -6.08 9.91
CA LEU A 277 8.14 -6.78 10.14
C LEU A 277 7.14 -6.42 9.02
N GLN A 278 6.62 -7.43 8.35
CA GLN A 278 5.54 -7.28 7.36
C GLN A 278 4.32 -8.10 7.78
N GLY A 279 3.12 -7.51 7.66
CA GLY A 279 1.86 -8.14 8.08
C GLY A 279 0.92 -7.16 8.79
N ASP A 280 -0.14 -7.69 9.41
CA ASP A 280 -1.10 -6.96 10.24
C ASP A 280 -0.83 -7.15 11.76
N GLY A 281 0.30 -7.74 12.11
CA GLY A 281 0.65 -8.02 13.49
C GLY A 281 -0.44 -8.82 14.22
N GLN A 282 -1.24 -9.64 13.54
CA GLN A 282 -2.10 -10.59 14.22
C GLN A 282 -1.29 -11.84 14.55
N TRP A 283 -0.71 -11.85 15.76
CA TRP A 283 -0.04 -13.03 16.28
C TRP A 283 -1.09 -13.90 16.97
N TYR A 284 -1.24 -15.14 16.50
CA TYR A 284 -2.19 -16.09 17.05
C TYR A 284 -1.48 -16.99 18.07
N GLY A 285 -1.80 -16.83 19.36
CA GLY A 285 -1.25 -17.62 20.46
C GLY A 285 -1.77 -17.18 21.83
N ASN A 286 -2.06 -18.14 22.73
CA ASN A 286 -2.37 -17.86 24.13
C ASN A 286 -1.06 -17.80 24.92
N ALA A 287 -0.48 -16.61 25.08
CA ALA A 287 0.63 -16.40 26.02
C ALA A 287 0.08 -16.22 27.45
N THR A 288 -0.45 -17.29 28.04
CA THR A 288 -0.87 -17.29 29.44
C THR A 288 0.32 -17.71 30.32
N HIS A 289 0.70 -16.86 31.27
CA HIS A 289 1.75 -17.08 32.30
C HIS A 289 3.23 -16.98 31.83
N THR A 290 3.71 -15.77 31.49
CA THR A 290 5.16 -15.51 31.32
C THR A 290 5.75 -14.74 32.53
N LEU A 291 7.06 -14.88 32.76
CA LEU A 291 7.84 -14.12 33.76
C LEU A 291 8.57 -12.92 33.12
N LEU A 292 8.02 -12.36 32.04
CA LEU A 292 8.74 -11.43 31.17
C LEU A 292 8.88 -10.05 31.85
N GLU A 293 10.11 -9.65 32.13
CA GLU A 293 10.44 -8.42 32.86
C GLU A 293 10.98 -7.30 31.96
N THR A 294 11.65 -7.65 30.86
CA THR A 294 12.30 -6.67 29.97
C THR A 294 12.02 -6.96 28.51
N ILE A 295 11.63 -5.92 27.76
CA ILE A 295 11.50 -5.96 26.31
C ILE A 295 12.34 -4.83 25.70
N HIS A 296 13.23 -5.19 24.77
CA HIS A 296 14.03 -4.26 23.98
C HIS A 296 13.64 -4.38 22.49
N ILE A 297 13.27 -3.27 21.88
CA ILE A 297 12.87 -3.19 20.48
C ILE A 297 13.66 -2.06 19.83
N ARG A 298 14.43 -2.38 18.79
CA ARG A 298 15.33 -1.45 18.12
C ARG A 298 15.27 -1.62 16.60
N LYS A 299 15.29 -0.52 15.86
CA LYS A 299 15.39 -0.51 14.38
C LYS A 299 14.37 -1.42 13.70
N ILE A 300 13.15 -1.47 14.22
CA ILE A 300 12.08 -2.22 13.57
C ILE A 300 11.50 -1.39 12.43
N TYR A 301 11.42 -1.99 11.24
CA TYR A 301 10.72 -1.42 10.10
C TYR A 301 9.39 -2.13 9.89
N ILE A 302 8.27 -1.44 10.08
CA ILE A 302 6.93 -2.01 9.88
C ILE A 302 6.34 -1.48 8.58
N THR A 303 6.33 -2.33 7.55
CA THR A 303 5.86 -1.96 6.19
C THR A 303 4.40 -1.49 6.13
N LYS A 304 3.54 -2.00 7.02
CA LYS A 304 2.13 -1.60 7.15
C LYS A 304 1.81 -1.20 8.59
N LEU A 305 2.51 -0.19 9.12
CA LEU A 305 2.41 0.26 10.51
C LEU A 305 0.96 0.40 11.02
N PHE A 306 0.08 1.00 10.21
CA PHE A 306 -1.34 1.22 10.58
C PHE A 306 -2.18 -0.04 10.71
N ASN A 307 -1.73 -1.16 10.15
CA ASN A 307 -2.41 -2.44 10.25
C ASN A 307 -1.76 -3.36 11.29
N PHE A 308 -0.63 -2.99 11.90
CA PHE A 308 0.22 -3.89 12.68
C PHE A 308 -0.09 -3.87 14.19
N SER A 309 -0.64 -4.95 14.75
CA SER A 309 -1.03 -5.05 16.17
C SER A 309 -0.02 -5.81 17.06
N LEU A 310 1.05 -5.15 17.51
CA LEU A 310 2.08 -5.75 18.38
C LEU A 310 1.58 -6.24 19.77
N LEU A 311 0.32 -5.98 20.11
CA LEU A 311 -0.17 -5.92 21.49
C LEU A 311 -1.10 -7.06 21.90
N LYS A 312 -1.44 -7.95 20.97
CA LYS A 312 -2.16 -9.20 21.30
C LYS A 312 -1.22 -10.35 21.67
N VAL A 313 0.09 -10.12 21.65
CA VAL A 313 1.13 -11.16 21.60
C VAL A 313 1.80 -11.39 22.94
N PHE A 314 2.08 -10.32 23.68
CA PHE A 314 2.86 -10.36 24.91
C PHE A 314 1.96 -10.09 26.12
N PRO A 315 2.03 -10.89 27.19
CA PRO A 315 1.41 -10.56 28.46
C PRO A 315 2.26 -9.48 29.15
N PHE A 316 1.65 -8.35 29.51
CA PHE A 316 2.36 -7.16 30.01
C PHE A 316 2.41 -7.05 31.54
N ASP A 317 1.87 -8.03 32.25
CA ASP A 317 1.60 -7.95 33.70
C ASP A 317 2.88 -7.77 34.55
N ASN A 318 4.04 -8.28 34.10
CA ASN A 318 5.29 -8.32 34.87
C ASN A 318 6.44 -7.45 34.31
N ILE A 319 6.19 -6.57 33.34
CA ILE A 319 7.27 -5.82 32.67
C ILE A 319 7.75 -4.64 33.52
N HIS A 320 9.06 -4.59 33.76
CA HIS A 320 9.78 -3.54 34.48
C HIS A 320 10.50 -2.54 33.57
N LYS A 321 10.98 -3.00 32.40
CA LYS A 321 11.73 -2.17 31.45
C LYS A 321 11.22 -2.37 30.03
N LEU A 322 10.91 -1.26 29.36
CA LEU A 322 10.50 -1.25 27.96
C LEU A 322 11.33 -0.22 27.20
N SER A 323 11.91 -0.66 26.07
CA SER A 323 12.67 0.22 25.20
C SER A 323 12.25 0.01 23.75
N ILE A 324 11.90 1.09 23.05
CA ILE A 324 11.45 1.12 21.66
C ILE A 324 12.21 2.26 20.95
N VAL A 325 13.29 1.93 20.25
CA VAL A 325 14.28 2.91 19.76
C VAL A 325 14.46 2.81 18.24
N GLU A 326 14.59 3.93 17.53
CA GLU A 326 14.86 3.95 16.07
C GLU A 326 13.81 3.20 15.23
N CYS A 327 12.55 3.14 15.68
CA CYS A 327 11.49 2.35 15.05
C CYS A 327 10.59 3.16 14.11
N ASN A 328 10.95 4.41 13.80
CA ASN A 328 10.18 5.32 12.97
C ASN A 328 8.69 5.45 13.39
N VAL A 329 8.39 5.32 14.69
CA VAL A 329 7.03 5.36 15.21
C VAL A 329 6.47 6.77 15.03
N PHE A 330 5.69 6.97 13.97
CA PHE A 330 5.12 8.26 13.58
C PHE A 330 3.94 8.66 14.48
N VAL A 331 3.27 7.66 15.04
CA VAL A 331 2.10 7.78 15.93
C VAL A 331 2.10 6.54 16.81
N VAL A 332 1.97 6.71 18.13
CA VAL A 332 1.68 5.61 19.05
C VAL A 332 0.36 4.99 18.60
N HIS A 333 0.38 3.77 18.04
CA HIS A 333 -0.83 3.09 17.54
C HIS A 333 -1.93 3.10 18.62
N CYS A 334 -3.20 3.30 18.26
CA CYS A 334 -4.32 3.46 19.21
C CYS A 334 -4.36 2.37 20.28
N SER A 335 -3.96 1.14 19.96
CA SER A 335 -3.83 0.05 20.93
C SER A 335 -2.68 0.23 21.94
N LEU A 336 -1.54 0.81 21.56
CA LEU A 336 -0.44 1.16 22.48
C LEU A 336 -0.87 2.33 23.35
N THR A 337 -1.54 3.31 22.76
CA THR A 337 -2.20 4.41 23.49
C THR A 337 -3.23 3.88 24.49
N GLN A 338 -4.05 2.89 24.13
CA GLN A 338 -5.02 2.24 25.03
C GLN A 338 -4.36 1.46 26.18
N LEU A 339 -3.21 0.82 25.96
CA LEU A 339 -2.46 0.14 27.03
C LEU A 339 -1.78 1.14 27.97
N LEU A 340 -1.16 2.18 27.43
CA LEU A 340 -0.60 3.28 28.21
C LEU A 340 -1.70 4.02 29.00
N GLN A 341 -2.90 4.19 28.41
CA GLN A 341 -4.08 4.81 29.05
C GLN A 341 -4.81 3.93 30.08
N ARG A 342 -4.57 2.62 30.12
CA ARG A 342 -5.21 1.71 31.07
C ARG A 342 -4.28 1.22 32.19
N GLY A 343 -3.00 1.64 32.19
CA GLY A 343 -2.04 1.22 33.21
C GLY A 343 -1.78 -0.30 33.22
N THR A 344 -1.89 -0.96 32.07
CA THR A 344 -1.70 -2.43 31.92
C THR A 344 -0.25 -2.90 32.08
N ILE A 345 0.69 -1.99 32.38
CA ILE A 345 2.09 -2.30 32.74
C ILE A 345 2.40 -1.69 34.12
N PRO A 346 1.83 -2.25 35.21
CA PRO A 346 1.83 -1.59 36.53
C PRO A 346 3.21 -1.56 37.21
N HIS A 347 4.21 -2.24 36.65
CA HIS A 347 5.53 -2.44 37.24
C HIS A 347 6.67 -1.75 36.51
N LEU A 348 6.34 -0.93 35.50
CA LEU A 348 7.31 -0.23 34.66
C LEU A 348 8.08 0.84 35.46
N ASN A 349 9.41 0.70 35.51
CA ASN A 349 10.33 1.63 36.18
C ASN A 349 11.16 2.45 35.18
N THR A 350 11.44 1.89 34.00
CA THR A 350 12.23 2.55 32.95
C THR A 350 11.51 2.44 31.61
N LEU A 351 11.32 3.59 30.95
CA LEU A 351 10.79 3.68 29.60
C LEU A 351 11.77 4.45 28.71
N ASN A 352 12.20 3.83 27.62
CA ASN A 352 13.02 4.49 26.60
C ASN A 352 12.30 4.46 25.25
N ILE A 353 11.94 5.64 24.75
CA ILE A 353 11.30 5.84 23.44
C ILE A 353 12.06 6.88 22.59
N SER A 354 13.38 6.93 22.78
CA SER A 354 14.29 7.81 22.04
C SER A 354 14.39 7.48 20.55
N GLN A 355 14.82 8.46 19.74
CA GLN A 355 15.06 8.29 18.29
C GLN A 355 13.82 7.81 17.52
N ASN A 356 12.66 8.38 17.84
CA ASN A 356 11.41 8.15 17.10
C ASN A 356 10.93 9.46 16.47
N PHE A 357 9.72 9.47 15.90
CA PHE A 357 9.11 10.65 15.25
C PHE A 357 7.99 11.27 16.09
N LEU A 358 8.10 11.21 17.42
CA LEU A 358 7.08 11.75 18.32
C LEU A 358 7.01 13.28 18.22
N ARG A 359 5.78 13.82 18.24
CA ARG A 359 5.51 15.25 18.00
C ARG A 359 4.86 15.99 19.16
N SER A 360 4.21 15.29 20.10
CA SER A 360 3.46 15.91 21.20
C SER A 360 3.94 15.39 22.55
N ILE A 361 4.71 16.19 23.28
CA ILE A 361 5.18 15.82 24.63
C ILE A 361 4.03 15.84 25.64
N GLY A 362 3.01 16.69 25.43
CA GLY A 362 1.81 16.74 26.26
C GLY A 362 1.05 15.42 26.25
N GLU A 363 0.84 14.84 25.06
CA GLU A 363 0.22 13.51 24.93
C GLU A 363 1.06 12.44 25.63
N ILE A 364 2.37 12.45 25.43
CA ILE A 364 3.28 11.49 26.11
C ILE A 364 3.20 11.65 27.62
N SER A 365 3.20 12.88 28.16
CA SER A 365 3.10 13.13 29.59
C SER A 365 1.81 12.51 30.17
N GLN A 366 0.66 12.75 29.52
CA GLN A 366 -0.62 12.19 29.93
C GLN A 366 -0.64 10.66 29.88
N LEU A 367 0.02 10.07 28.88
CA LEU A 367 0.17 8.62 28.76
C LEU A 367 1.04 8.03 29.86
N VAL A 368 2.15 8.68 30.21
CA VAL A 368 3.06 8.16 31.24
C VAL A 368 2.61 8.46 32.67
N PHE A 369 1.74 9.44 32.88
CA PHE A 369 1.22 9.87 34.19
C PHE A 369 0.65 8.72 35.06
N GLN A 370 0.14 7.68 34.41
CA GLN A 370 -0.44 6.53 35.08
C GLN A 370 0.60 5.58 35.70
N PHE A 371 1.85 5.59 35.22
CA PHE A 371 2.92 4.70 35.71
C PHE A 371 3.49 5.19 37.04
N LYS A 372 2.89 4.77 38.15
CA LYS A 372 3.27 5.22 39.50
C LYS A 372 4.68 4.79 39.95
N LYS A 373 5.28 3.79 39.29
CA LYS A 373 6.64 3.31 39.57
C LYS A 373 7.72 3.83 38.61
N LEU A 374 7.35 4.62 37.60
CA LEU A 374 8.29 5.11 36.59
C LEU A 374 9.27 6.13 37.20
N THR A 375 10.57 5.85 37.10
CA THR A 375 11.64 6.71 37.64
C THR A 375 12.54 7.28 36.55
N SER A 376 12.63 6.62 35.40
CA SER A 376 13.50 7.01 34.28
C SER A 376 12.73 7.03 32.96
N LEU A 377 12.75 8.18 32.29
CA LEU A 377 12.11 8.37 30.99
C LEU A 377 13.08 9.00 29.99
N ASP A 378 13.30 8.33 28.87
CA ASP A 378 14.13 8.82 27.78
C ASP A 378 13.28 9.11 26.53
N LEU A 379 13.21 10.39 26.16
CA LEU A 379 12.47 10.93 25.02
C LEU A 379 13.40 11.59 23.99
N SER A 380 14.72 11.43 24.13
CA SER A 380 15.72 12.12 23.29
C SER A 380 15.55 11.83 21.79
N LYS A 381 16.03 12.75 20.94
CA LYS A 381 16.05 12.61 19.47
C LYS A 381 14.65 12.36 18.86
N ASN A 382 13.64 13.03 19.41
CA ASN A 382 12.28 13.12 18.85
C ASN A 382 12.04 14.55 18.30
N ASN A 383 10.81 14.92 17.92
CA ASN A 383 10.53 16.22 17.28
C ASN A 383 9.33 16.94 17.94
N PHE A 384 9.48 17.32 19.21
CA PHE A 384 8.39 17.84 20.04
C PHE A 384 8.10 19.33 19.85
N ASN A 385 9.12 20.13 19.49
CA ASN A 385 9.05 21.58 19.32
C ASN A 385 8.71 22.39 20.60
N ASP A 386 7.69 22.03 21.38
CA ASP A 386 7.27 22.75 22.59
C ASP A 386 6.73 21.83 23.70
N ILE A 387 6.68 22.34 24.94
CA ILE A 387 6.11 21.70 26.12
C ILE A 387 4.80 22.41 26.54
N PRO A 388 3.61 21.81 26.34
CA PRO A 388 2.34 22.47 26.57
C PRO A 388 1.99 22.66 28.05
N GLU A 389 1.01 23.52 28.32
CA GLU A 389 0.62 23.94 29.68
C GLU A 389 -0.04 22.84 30.53
N ASN A 390 -0.52 21.77 29.90
CA ASN A 390 -1.25 20.68 30.56
C ASN A 390 -0.45 19.37 30.55
N CYS A 391 0.76 19.38 31.13
CA CYS A 391 1.56 18.18 31.31
C CYS A 391 1.32 17.52 32.68
N GLY A 392 1.03 16.23 32.68
CA GLY A 392 0.95 15.41 33.89
C GLY A 392 2.12 14.44 33.92
N TRP A 393 2.97 14.50 34.94
CA TRP A 393 4.15 13.64 35.04
C TRP A 393 4.05 12.65 36.21
N PRO A 394 4.71 11.47 36.14
CA PRO A 394 4.81 10.55 37.27
C PRO A 394 5.50 11.22 38.47
N LEU A 395 4.92 11.06 39.67
CA LEU A 395 5.42 11.69 40.90
C LEU A 395 6.83 11.24 41.31
N ASN A 396 7.25 10.04 40.88
CA ASN A 396 8.54 9.45 41.22
C ASN A 396 9.57 9.61 40.09
N LEU A 397 9.29 10.42 39.08
CA LEU A 397 10.18 10.59 37.93
C LEU A 397 11.42 11.38 38.34
N THR A 398 12.59 10.73 38.33
CA THR A 398 13.88 11.33 38.74
C THR A 398 14.77 11.71 37.57
N PHE A 399 14.62 11.03 36.42
CA PHE A 399 15.42 11.24 35.23
C PHE A 399 14.52 11.46 34.01
N LEU A 400 14.76 12.57 33.30
CA LEU A 400 14.10 12.88 32.03
C LEU A 400 15.14 13.33 31.00
N ASN A 401 15.20 12.64 29.87
CA ASN A 401 16.03 13.03 28.74
C ASN A 401 15.18 13.60 27.60
N LEU A 402 15.44 14.86 27.24
CA LEU A 402 14.82 15.62 26.16
C LEU A 402 15.87 16.20 25.19
N SER A 403 17.07 15.60 25.13
CA SER A 403 18.12 16.07 24.23
C SER A 403 17.73 15.91 22.76
N SER A 404 18.14 16.82 21.87
CA SER A 404 17.86 16.75 20.43
C SER A 404 16.36 16.64 20.09
N THR A 405 15.49 17.35 20.82
CA THR A 405 14.03 17.31 20.61
C THR A 405 13.43 18.54 19.90
N LYS A 406 14.29 19.47 19.47
CA LYS A 406 13.96 20.77 18.84
C LYS A 406 13.08 21.69 19.68
N LEU A 407 13.18 21.57 21.00
CA LEU A 407 12.43 22.44 21.90
C LEU A 407 12.92 23.89 21.75
N TYR A 408 11.99 24.85 21.62
CA TYR A 408 12.35 26.28 21.57
C TYR A 408 12.14 27.02 22.90
N GLN A 409 11.38 26.44 23.83
CA GLN A 409 11.18 26.98 25.17
C GLN A 409 11.01 25.87 26.21
N VAL A 410 11.41 26.15 27.45
CA VAL A 410 11.14 25.29 28.60
C VAL A 410 10.01 25.91 29.41
N THR A 411 8.95 25.14 29.67
CA THR A 411 7.81 25.62 30.44
C THR A 411 7.86 25.16 31.91
N PRO A 412 7.20 25.88 32.85
CA PRO A 412 7.14 25.49 34.27
C PRO A 412 6.44 24.15 34.56
N TYR A 413 5.86 23.52 33.54
CA TYR A 413 5.04 22.31 33.63
C TYR A 413 5.86 21.00 33.62
N LEU A 414 7.18 21.11 33.73
CA LEU A 414 8.07 19.97 33.98
C LEU A 414 7.92 19.44 35.42
N PRO A 415 8.20 18.13 35.65
CA PRO A 415 8.05 17.54 36.97
C PRO A 415 9.06 18.11 37.96
N GLN A 416 8.59 18.52 39.14
CA GLN A 416 9.44 18.99 40.25
C GLN A 416 10.26 17.87 40.90
N SER A 417 9.93 16.60 40.63
CA SER A 417 10.62 15.42 41.16
C SER A 417 11.95 15.11 40.46
N LEU A 418 12.30 15.83 39.39
CA LEU A 418 13.49 15.55 38.59
C LEU A 418 14.79 15.89 39.35
N ASN A 419 15.71 14.92 39.36
CA ASN A 419 17.09 15.13 39.76
C ASN A 419 17.96 15.50 38.54
N ILE A 420 17.65 14.92 37.38
CA ILE A 420 18.41 15.10 36.14
C ILE A 420 17.44 15.41 35.00
N LEU A 421 17.70 16.53 34.31
CA LEU A 421 17.04 16.91 33.07
C LEU A 421 18.12 17.18 32.01
N ASP A 422 18.09 16.42 30.91
CA ASP A 422 18.96 16.66 29.75
C ASP A 422 18.18 17.40 28.65
N LEU A 423 18.63 18.60 28.31
CA LEU A 423 18.07 19.48 27.26
C LEU A 423 19.11 19.84 26.19
N THR A 424 20.22 19.10 26.12
CA THR A 424 21.31 19.36 25.17
C THR A 424 20.80 19.33 23.72
N ASP A 425 21.35 20.18 22.84
CA ASP A 425 21.06 20.16 21.39
C ASP A 425 19.58 20.45 21.06
N ASN A 426 19.02 21.52 21.63
CA ASN A 426 17.68 22.03 21.32
C ASN A 426 17.77 23.47 20.78
N ASP A 427 16.63 24.08 20.45
CA ASP A 427 16.52 25.45 19.94
C ASP A 427 16.07 26.44 21.03
N LEU A 428 16.43 26.14 22.30
CA LEU A 428 15.84 26.79 23.47
C LEU A 428 16.18 28.28 23.55
N THR A 429 15.19 29.09 23.96
CA THR A 429 15.30 30.55 24.14
C THR A 429 15.10 31.00 25.60
N THR A 430 14.61 30.12 26.50
CA THR A 430 14.34 30.39 27.93
C THR A 430 14.49 29.10 28.77
N PHE A 431 14.85 29.16 30.08
CA PHE A 431 15.23 27.99 30.88
C PHE A 431 14.59 27.82 32.26
N PHE A 432 14.41 26.54 32.66
CA PHE A 432 14.15 26.06 34.04
C PHE A 432 14.68 24.63 34.37
N PRO A 433 15.79 24.39 35.13
CA PRO A 433 15.87 23.54 36.39
C PRO A 433 17.23 23.51 37.19
N PHE A 434 17.49 22.48 38.06
CA PHE A 434 18.47 22.36 39.19
C PHE A 434 19.93 21.89 38.95
N THR A 435 20.19 21.01 37.98
CA THR A 435 21.50 20.87 37.32
C THR A 435 21.20 20.95 35.85
N LEU A 436 21.67 22.01 35.22
CA LEU A 436 21.16 22.42 33.94
C LEU A 436 22.25 22.30 32.87
N PHE A 437 22.09 21.31 32.00
CA PHE A 437 22.89 21.17 30.78
C PHE A 437 22.16 21.85 29.62
N ILE A 438 22.62 23.03 29.21
CA ILE A 438 22.04 23.84 28.12
C ILE A 438 23.09 24.19 27.06
N GLN A 439 24.04 23.27 26.90
CA GLN A 439 25.12 23.44 25.93
C GLN A 439 24.58 23.35 24.49
N ARG A 440 25.18 24.11 23.56
CA ARG A 440 24.86 24.06 22.12
C ARG A 440 23.40 24.41 21.81
N ASN A 441 22.91 25.54 22.33
CA ASN A 441 21.60 26.11 21.98
C ASN A 441 21.79 27.50 21.31
N THR A 442 20.70 28.23 21.06
CA THR A 442 20.69 29.55 20.37
C THR A 442 20.50 30.73 21.33
N LEU A 443 20.98 30.60 22.56
CA LEU A 443 20.70 31.60 23.59
C LEU A 443 21.45 32.89 23.41
N ASN A 444 20.67 33.96 23.47
CA ASN A 444 21.17 35.32 23.36
C ASN A 444 21.42 35.95 24.74
N MET A 445 20.50 35.79 25.71
CA MET A 445 20.65 36.34 27.06
C MET A 445 19.71 35.66 28.07
N PHE A 446 20.00 35.80 29.37
CA PHE A 446 19.14 35.41 30.49
C PHE A 446 19.50 36.26 31.73
N ALA A 447 18.58 36.39 32.68
CA ALA A 447 18.70 37.31 33.81
C ALA A 447 18.63 36.60 35.18
N LYS A 448 18.96 37.34 36.25
CA LYS A 448 18.88 36.86 37.64
C LYS A 448 17.47 36.40 38.02
N SER A 449 16.44 37.06 37.51
CA SER A 449 15.04 36.66 37.68
C SER A 449 14.79 35.25 37.16
N ASP A 450 15.44 34.86 36.07
CA ASP A 450 15.24 33.56 35.42
C ASP A 450 15.84 32.44 36.25
N LEU A 451 16.97 32.70 36.92
CA LEU A 451 17.64 31.74 37.81
C LEU A 451 17.05 31.73 39.23
N SER A 452 16.48 32.84 39.70
CA SER A 452 15.96 32.98 41.07
C SER A 452 14.83 31.99 41.42
N ARG A 453 14.19 31.37 40.41
CA ARG A 453 13.15 30.35 40.61
C ARG A 453 13.70 28.97 40.98
N TYR A 454 15.01 28.72 40.80
CA TYR A 454 15.67 27.46 41.20
C TYR A 454 16.39 27.62 42.54
N MET A 455 15.65 27.53 43.64
CA MET A 455 16.22 27.66 44.99
C MET A 455 17.26 26.59 45.37
N ARG A 456 17.55 25.60 44.51
CA ARG A 456 18.55 24.54 44.73
C ARG A 456 19.50 24.32 43.54
N LEU A 457 19.63 25.29 42.62
CA LEU A 457 20.57 25.16 41.49
C LEU A 457 22.01 25.01 42.02
N GLN A 458 22.68 23.90 41.70
CA GLN A 458 24.05 23.63 42.17
C GLN A 458 25.09 23.72 41.06
N SER A 459 24.72 23.43 39.82
CA SER A 459 25.62 23.45 38.66
C SER A 459 24.86 23.83 37.40
N LEU A 460 25.43 24.75 36.62
CA LEU A 460 24.93 25.20 35.32
C LEU A 460 26.05 25.02 34.29
N GLU A 461 25.75 24.35 33.18
CA GLU A 461 26.65 24.21 32.03
C GLU A 461 25.98 24.82 30.80
N ALA A 462 26.33 26.09 30.50
CA ALA A 462 25.72 26.90 29.45
C ALA A 462 26.58 27.11 28.19
N GLY A 463 27.51 26.16 27.98
CA GLY A 463 28.48 26.07 26.88
C GLY A 463 27.96 26.41 25.48
N GLN A 464 28.74 27.08 24.63
CA GLN A 464 28.56 27.10 23.16
C GLN A 464 27.17 27.65 22.70
N ASN A 465 26.83 28.88 23.11
CA ASN A 465 25.60 29.60 22.75
C ASN A 465 25.92 30.98 22.12
N ASN A 466 24.95 31.62 21.45
CA ASN A 466 25.13 32.90 20.73
C ASN A 466 24.89 34.12 21.61
N PHE A 467 25.63 34.24 22.72
CA PHE A 467 25.36 35.28 23.70
C PHE A 467 25.55 36.71 23.17
N VAL A 468 24.49 37.52 23.33
CA VAL A 468 24.48 38.97 23.11
C VAL A 468 24.92 39.65 24.39
N CYS A 469 26.16 40.11 24.40
CA CYS A 469 26.80 40.74 25.55
C CYS A 469 26.38 42.21 25.66
N SER A 470 25.18 42.42 26.20
CA SER A 470 24.64 43.73 26.57
C SER A 470 25.13 44.19 27.95
N CYS A 471 24.98 45.50 28.25
CA CYS A 471 25.31 46.09 29.55
C CYS A 471 24.71 45.29 30.73
N GLU A 472 23.46 44.86 30.59
CA GLU A 472 22.71 44.13 31.62
C GLU A 472 23.17 42.67 31.76
N PHE A 473 23.46 42.00 30.64
CA PHE A 473 23.77 40.57 30.63
C PHE A 473 25.17 40.27 31.18
N VAL A 474 26.17 41.08 30.81
CA VAL A 474 27.56 40.90 31.27
C VAL A 474 27.69 41.18 32.77
N THR A 475 27.01 42.20 33.28
CA THR A 475 27.04 42.55 34.71
C THR A 475 26.39 41.48 35.57
N PHE A 476 25.26 40.91 35.11
CA PHE A 476 24.61 39.78 35.77
C PHE A 476 25.52 38.54 35.87
N LEU A 477 26.15 38.10 34.77
CA LEU A 477 26.99 36.89 34.77
C LEU A 477 28.26 37.02 35.62
N GLN A 478 28.85 38.22 35.68
CA GLN A 478 30.05 38.47 36.47
C GLN A 478 29.76 38.60 37.97
N CYS A 479 28.65 39.22 38.36
CA CYS A 479 28.37 39.55 39.76
C CYS A 479 27.46 38.54 40.49
N ASP A 480 26.50 37.93 39.80
CA ASP A 480 25.44 37.14 40.46
C ASP A 480 25.64 35.62 40.37
N VAL A 481 26.51 35.14 39.48
CA VAL A 481 26.56 33.73 39.03
C VAL A 481 27.95 33.09 39.18
N GLU A 482 28.93 33.82 39.74
CA GLU A 482 30.37 33.48 39.73
C GLU A 482 30.74 32.13 40.38
N ASN A 483 29.96 31.65 41.36
CA ASN A 483 30.30 30.47 42.18
C ASN A 483 29.72 29.13 41.71
N PHE A 484 28.77 29.10 40.77
CA PHE A 484 27.98 27.89 40.44
C PHE A 484 28.20 27.33 39.02
N VAL A 485 29.10 27.93 38.23
CA VAL A 485 29.08 27.75 36.77
C VAL A 485 30.46 27.52 36.18
N THR A 486 30.64 26.35 35.55
CA THR A 486 31.74 26.07 34.61
C THR A 486 31.40 26.68 33.24
N LEU A 487 31.49 28.01 33.14
CA LEU A 487 31.32 28.75 31.89
C LEU A 487 32.59 28.64 31.03
N THR A 488 32.47 28.08 29.83
CA THR A 488 33.56 27.99 28.84
C THR A 488 33.43 29.00 27.69
N ASP A 489 32.56 30.00 27.78
CA ASP A 489 32.02 30.64 26.57
C ASP A 489 32.43 32.10 26.30
N ALA A 490 32.33 32.43 25.02
CA ALA A 490 32.63 33.70 24.39
C ALA A 490 31.37 34.41 23.89
N CYS A 491 31.37 35.74 23.81
CA CYS A 491 30.27 36.52 23.24
C CYS A 491 30.18 36.34 21.73
N ASP A 492 28.97 36.38 21.17
CA ASP A 492 28.76 36.38 19.73
C ASP A 492 28.46 37.79 19.19
N SER A 493 27.81 38.64 19.98
CA SER A 493 27.43 40.01 19.59
C SER A 493 27.53 40.98 20.77
N PRO A 494 27.82 42.28 20.57
CA PRO A 494 28.13 42.96 19.31
C PRO A 494 29.51 42.58 18.75
N LEU A 495 29.75 42.85 17.45
CA LEU A 495 31.03 42.59 16.74
C LEU A 495 32.29 43.02 17.52
N THR A 496 32.18 44.03 18.37
CA THR A 496 33.26 44.55 19.22
C THR A 496 33.76 43.54 20.26
N PHE A 497 32.89 42.64 20.73
CA PHE A 497 33.18 41.66 21.78
C PHE A 497 33.10 40.21 21.28
N GLN A 498 32.85 40.00 19.99
CA GLN A 498 32.72 38.68 19.38
C GLN A 498 33.97 37.82 19.63
N GLY A 499 33.80 36.60 20.12
CA GLY A 499 34.87 35.65 20.42
C GLY A 499 35.60 35.87 21.75
N GLN A 500 35.29 36.93 22.51
CA GLN A 500 35.88 37.16 23.83
C GLN A 500 35.12 36.46 24.94
N LYS A 501 35.85 35.87 25.90
CA LYS A 501 35.23 35.26 27.08
C LYS A 501 34.49 36.30 27.92
N ILE A 502 33.30 35.96 28.40
CA ILE A 502 32.42 36.89 29.13
C ILE A 502 33.11 37.42 30.41
N LYS A 503 33.97 36.62 31.04
CA LYS A 503 34.77 37.03 32.21
C LYS A 503 35.79 38.15 31.95
N SER A 504 36.11 38.44 30.68
CA SER A 504 37.13 39.43 30.32
C SER A 504 36.60 40.77 29.78
N ILE A 505 35.28 40.99 29.76
CA ILE A 505 34.66 42.18 29.14
C ILE A 505 34.38 43.29 30.17
N GLN A 506 34.66 44.55 29.78
CA GLN A 506 34.34 45.78 30.53
C GLN A 506 33.68 46.82 29.60
N MET A 507 32.45 47.29 29.91
CA MET A 507 31.65 48.21 29.06
C MET A 507 31.38 49.60 29.69
N SER A 508 31.17 50.65 28.87
CA SER A 508 30.96 52.05 29.29
C SER A 508 29.50 52.55 29.16
N ILE A 509 29.11 53.57 29.97
CA ILE A 509 27.72 54.02 30.17
C ILE A 509 27.07 54.67 28.92
N PHE A 510 27.83 55.36 28.09
CA PHE A 510 27.31 56.14 26.96
C PHE A 510 26.69 55.28 25.84
N VAL A 511 27.14 54.03 25.70
CA VAL A 511 26.68 53.11 24.64
C VAL A 511 25.23 52.65 24.86
N CYS A 512 24.70 52.71 26.08
CA CYS A 512 23.46 52.01 26.43
C CYS A 512 22.13 52.82 26.27
N HIS A 513 22.10 54.02 25.65
CA HIS A 513 20.88 54.90 25.61
C HIS A 513 20.45 55.59 24.26
N MET A 514 20.81 55.11 23.05
CA MET A 514 20.61 55.87 21.77
C MET A 514 19.27 55.67 20.98
N ILE A 515 18.57 54.53 21.10
CA ILE A 515 17.47 54.10 20.18
C ILE A 515 16.10 54.84 20.30
N PRO A 516 15.57 55.20 21.50
CA PRO A 516 14.19 55.68 21.61
C PRO A 516 13.90 56.99 20.87
N ALA A 517 14.92 57.79 20.57
CA ALA A 517 14.78 59.09 19.91
C ALA A 517 14.22 59.05 18.47
N ILE A 518 14.37 57.93 17.74
CA ILE A 518 14.05 57.86 16.29
C ILE A 518 12.58 57.49 16.03
N SER A 519 11.95 56.73 16.92
CA SER A 519 10.61 56.14 16.73
C SER A 519 9.45 57.14 16.58
N ILE A 520 9.61 58.35 17.12
CA ILE A 520 8.55 59.37 17.18
C ILE A 520 8.24 59.95 15.78
N LEU A 521 9.22 59.99 14.87
CA LEU A 521 9.09 60.67 13.57
C LEU A 521 8.18 59.94 12.55
N CYS A 522 8.02 58.61 12.67
CA CYS A 522 7.36 57.80 11.64
C CYS A 522 5.83 57.76 11.72
N ILE A 523 5.23 58.12 12.87
CA ILE A 523 3.79 57.98 13.09
C ILE A 523 2.98 59.03 12.29
N GLU A 524 3.56 60.20 12.05
CA GLU A 524 2.87 61.32 11.40
C GLU A 524 2.51 61.05 9.93
N THR A 525 3.29 60.23 9.22
CA THR A 525 3.12 60.00 7.78
C THR A 525 1.95 59.06 7.44
N ILE A 526 1.60 58.13 8.32
CA ILE A 526 0.57 57.10 8.09
C ILE A 526 -0.85 57.70 8.05
N VAL A 527 -1.09 58.72 8.87
CA VAL A 527 -2.39 59.37 9.00
C VAL A 527 -2.85 60.00 7.68
N VAL A 528 -1.91 60.51 6.87
CA VAL A 528 -2.19 61.16 5.59
C VAL A 528 -2.75 60.17 4.56
N PHE A 529 -2.28 58.92 4.55
CA PHE A 529 -2.64 57.92 3.55
C PHE A 529 -4.09 57.42 3.67
N PHE A 530 -4.58 57.31 4.91
CA PHE A 530 -5.93 56.84 5.19
C PHE A 530 -7.02 57.77 4.64
N LEU A 531 -6.78 59.08 4.67
CA LEU A 531 -7.72 60.08 4.17
C LEU A 531 -7.94 59.96 2.65
N CYS A 532 -6.90 59.60 1.88
CA CYS A 532 -7.02 59.40 0.43
C CYS A 532 -7.78 58.12 0.03
N GLY A 533 -7.74 57.07 0.85
CA GLY A 533 -8.45 55.82 0.55
C GLY A 533 -9.96 55.95 0.70
N PHE A 534 -10.40 56.70 1.71
CA PHE A 534 -11.82 56.88 2.01
C PHE A 534 -12.58 57.60 0.88
N THR A 535 -11.95 58.57 0.23
CA THR A 535 -12.55 59.31 -0.89
C THR A 535 -12.74 58.43 -2.13
N CYS A 536 -11.83 57.51 -2.42
CA CYS A 536 -11.96 56.56 -3.54
C CYS A 536 -13.11 55.57 -3.35
N TYR A 537 -13.31 55.07 -2.12
CA TYR A 537 -14.38 54.12 -1.78
C TYR A 537 -15.78 54.68 -2.05
N LYS A 538 -16.00 55.96 -1.71
CA LYS A 538 -17.28 56.65 -1.93
C LYS A 538 -17.68 56.71 -3.41
N LEU A 539 -16.72 56.92 -4.31
CA LEU A 539 -16.98 57.02 -5.75
C LEU A 539 -17.34 55.65 -6.38
N TYR A 540 -16.79 54.56 -5.86
CA TYR A 540 -17.03 53.20 -6.36
C TYR A 540 -18.47 52.71 -6.12
N ILE A 541 -19.07 53.05 -4.97
CA ILE A 541 -20.44 52.63 -4.61
C ILE A 541 -21.49 53.27 -5.52
N LEU A 542 -21.31 54.54 -5.91
CA LEU A 542 -22.24 55.26 -6.80
C LEU A 542 -22.32 54.63 -8.19
N TRP A 543 -21.21 54.06 -8.69
CA TRP A 543 -21.18 53.35 -9.96
C TRP A 543 -21.96 52.02 -9.92
N TYR A 544 -21.81 51.27 -8.83
CA TYR A 544 -22.42 49.95 -8.66
C TYR A 544 -23.96 49.99 -8.57
N LEU A 545 -24.50 51.01 -7.89
CA LEU A 545 -25.95 51.23 -7.79
C LEU A 545 -26.59 51.56 -9.15
N LYS A 546 -25.85 52.25 -10.03
CA LYS A 546 -26.31 52.56 -11.40
C LYS A 546 -26.40 51.30 -12.26
N MET A 547 -25.47 50.36 -12.09
CA MET A 547 -25.46 49.09 -12.82
C MET A 547 -26.53 48.09 -12.35
N THR A 548 -26.82 48.06 -11.06
CA THR A 548 -27.90 47.20 -10.53
C THR A 548 -29.29 47.65 -10.99
N TRP A 549 -29.50 48.95 -11.19
CA TRP A 549 -30.73 49.48 -11.79
C TRP A 549 -30.87 49.12 -13.28
N ALA A 550 -29.77 49.16 -14.04
CA ALA A 550 -29.72 48.69 -15.43
C ALA A 550 -30.00 47.18 -15.54
N TRP A 551 -29.50 46.38 -14.60
CA TRP A 551 -29.73 44.94 -14.54
C TRP A 551 -31.18 44.58 -14.20
N LEU A 552 -31.83 45.35 -13.33
CA LEU A 552 -33.26 45.19 -13.01
C LEU A 552 -34.17 45.56 -14.21
N GLN A 553 -33.81 46.58 -15.01
CA GLN A 553 -34.49 46.84 -16.28
C GLN A 553 -34.29 45.71 -17.30
N ALA A 554 -33.12 45.06 -17.34
CA ALA A 554 -32.86 43.91 -18.20
C ALA A 554 -33.72 42.68 -17.82
N LYS A 555 -33.88 42.43 -16.51
CA LYS A 555 -34.68 41.32 -15.97
C LYS A 555 -36.20 41.51 -16.11
N HIS A 556 -36.66 42.76 -16.23
CA HIS A 556 -38.07 43.06 -16.55
C HIS A 556 -38.37 42.93 -18.06
N LYS A 557 -37.34 42.83 -18.91
CA LYS A 557 -37.44 42.66 -20.37
C LYS A 557 -37.46 41.18 -20.80
N SER A 558 -37.18 40.22 -19.90
CA SER A 558 -37.30 38.77 -20.13
C SER A 558 -38.66 38.18 -19.76
N ALA A 559 -39.55 38.95 -19.13
CA ALA A 559 -40.96 38.61 -18.92
C ALA A 559 -41.89 39.20 -20.02
N VAL A 560 -41.31 39.86 -21.02
CA VAL A 560 -41.96 40.40 -22.22
C VAL A 560 -41.40 39.66 -23.42
N SER A 561 -42.16 38.70 -23.96
CA SER A 561 -41.93 38.01 -25.25
C SER A 561 -40.58 37.28 -25.41
N ARG A 562 -40.59 35.95 -25.54
CA ARG A 562 -39.51 35.19 -26.20
C ARG A 562 -39.31 35.78 -27.59
N ASN A 563 -38.36 36.70 -27.73
CA ASN A 563 -37.83 37.11 -29.01
C ASN A 563 -36.36 36.71 -29.03
N THR A 564 -36.13 35.41 -28.90
CA THR A 564 -34.88 34.81 -29.37
C THR A 564 -34.89 35.00 -30.87
N ASN A 565 -33.97 35.82 -31.40
CA ASN A 565 -33.74 35.91 -32.84
C ASN A 565 -33.22 34.54 -33.30
N VAL A 566 -34.14 33.64 -33.62
CA VAL A 566 -33.85 32.36 -34.26
C VAL A 566 -33.44 32.67 -35.69
N ILE A 567 -32.14 32.63 -35.96
CA ILE A 567 -31.51 32.97 -37.25
C ILE A 567 -31.47 31.75 -38.17
N TYR A 568 -31.42 30.54 -37.57
CA TYR A 568 -31.31 29.29 -38.29
C TYR A 568 -32.52 28.39 -38.01
N ASP A 569 -32.91 27.59 -38.99
CA ASP A 569 -33.94 26.57 -38.84
C ASP A 569 -33.40 25.33 -38.14
N ALA A 570 -32.15 24.95 -38.40
CA ALA A 570 -31.50 23.88 -37.67
C ALA A 570 -30.00 24.12 -37.47
N PHE A 571 -29.52 23.80 -36.27
CA PHE A 571 -28.10 23.56 -36.03
C PHE A 571 -27.79 22.10 -36.32
N VAL A 572 -26.81 21.81 -37.19
CA VAL A 572 -26.45 20.44 -37.56
C VAL A 572 -25.18 20.02 -36.84
N SER A 573 -25.30 18.99 -36.00
CA SER A 573 -24.20 18.33 -35.29
C SER A 573 -23.88 17.00 -35.99
N TYR A 574 -22.65 16.88 -36.46
CA TYR A 574 -22.16 15.75 -37.27
C TYR A 574 -20.65 15.54 -37.03
N SER A 575 -20.13 14.38 -37.45
CA SER A 575 -18.70 14.09 -37.32
C SER A 575 -17.95 14.72 -38.47
N ASP A 576 -16.71 15.15 -38.25
CA ASP A 576 -15.85 15.60 -39.35
C ASP A 576 -15.69 14.53 -40.44
N HIS A 577 -15.82 13.25 -40.10
CA HIS A 577 -15.79 12.13 -41.06
C HIS A 577 -17.05 12.03 -41.95
N ASP A 578 -18.18 12.59 -41.50
CA ASP A 578 -19.45 12.58 -42.23
C ASP A 578 -19.67 13.89 -43.01
N SER A 579 -18.66 14.78 -43.06
CA SER A 579 -18.82 16.12 -43.62
C SER A 579 -19.14 16.12 -45.11
N GLU A 580 -18.65 15.14 -45.86
CA GLU A 580 -18.95 14.99 -47.29
C GLU A 580 -20.46 14.77 -47.52
N TRP A 581 -21.08 13.85 -46.77
CA TRP A 581 -22.52 13.62 -46.86
C TRP A 581 -23.34 14.86 -46.44
N VAL A 582 -22.89 15.57 -45.39
CA VAL A 582 -23.59 16.76 -44.89
C VAL A 582 -23.48 17.93 -45.89
N GLU A 583 -22.29 18.22 -46.40
CA GLU A 583 -22.05 19.39 -47.24
C GLU A 583 -22.46 19.17 -48.72
N GLU A 584 -22.37 17.93 -49.22
CA GLU A 584 -22.66 17.61 -50.62
C GLU A 584 -24.08 17.07 -50.87
N LEU A 585 -24.73 16.45 -49.87
CA LEU A 585 -26.11 15.95 -50.00
C LEU A 585 -27.10 16.74 -49.13
N LEU A 586 -26.89 16.81 -47.81
CA LEU A 586 -27.86 17.41 -46.87
C LEU A 586 -28.06 18.91 -47.10
N VAL A 587 -26.97 19.67 -47.16
CA VAL A 587 -27.01 21.13 -47.31
C VAL A 587 -27.65 21.54 -48.64
N PRO A 588 -27.27 20.98 -49.81
CA PRO A 588 -27.93 21.32 -51.08
C PRO A 588 -29.41 20.99 -51.10
N GLU A 589 -29.83 19.83 -50.55
CA GLU A 589 -31.24 19.41 -50.53
C GLU A 589 -32.14 20.24 -49.63
N LEU A 590 -31.59 20.85 -48.57
CA LEU A 590 -32.33 21.67 -47.61
C LEU A 590 -32.20 23.19 -47.87
N GLU A 591 -31.06 23.68 -48.36
CA GLU A 591 -30.84 25.11 -48.64
C GLU A 591 -31.24 25.53 -50.07
N LYS A 592 -31.19 24.62 -51.08
CA LYS A 592 -31.47 24.96 -52.51
C LYS A 592 -32.87 24.56 -53.00
N ALA A 593 -33.65 23.83 -52.22
CA ALA A 593 -35.03 23.44 -52.59
C ALA A 593 -36.04 24.61 -52.43
N GLU A 594 -37.23 24.50 -53.02
CA GLU A 594 -38.29 25.55 -53.01
C GLU A 594 -38.70 26.06 -51.62
N SER A 595 -38.38 25.34 -50.55
CA SER A 595 -38.45 25.79 -49.15
C SER A 595 -37.05 25.80 -48.52
N SER A 596 -36.33 26.93 -48.63
CA SER A 596 -34.93 27.05 -48.16
C SER A 596 -34.89 27.12 -46.63
N PHE A 597 -34.37 26.07 -45.99
CA PHE A 597 -34.05 26.07 -44.56
C PHE A 597 -32.68 26.70 -44.33
N ALA A 598 -32.51 27.56 -43.34
CA ALA A 598 -31.22 28.13 -42.98
C ALA A 598 -30.48 27.23 -41.97
N LEU A 599 -29.35 26.63 -42.36
CA LEU A 599 -28.61 25.71 -41.49
C LEU A 599 -27.42 26.40 -40.80
N CYS A 600 -27.18 26.05 -39.53
CA CYS A 600 -25.98 26.43 -38.79
C CYS A 600 -25.01 25.24 -38.73
N LEU A 601 -23.77 25.42 -39.20
CA LEU A 601 -22.73 24.39 -39.27
C LEU A 601 -21.47 24.84 -38.54
N HIS A 602 -20.84 23.95 -37.78
CA HIS A 602 -19.65 24.30 -36.99
C HIS A 602 -18.47 24.77 -37.84
N LYS A 603 -18.23 24.18 -39.04
CA LYS A 603 -17.17 24.61 -39.96
C LYS A 603 -17.42 25.98 -40.62
N ARG A 604 -18.68 26.42 -40.69
CA ARG A 604 -19.10 27.65 -41.40
C ARG A 604 -19.37 28.82 -40.47
N ASN A 605 -19.93 28.56 -39.28
CA ASN A 605 -20.59 29.57 -38.46
C ASN A 605 -19.93 29.83 -37.10
N PHE A 606 -18.96 29.02 -36.67
CA PHE A 606 -18.27 29.23 -35.39
C PHE A 606 -17.29 30.40 -35.48
N GLN A 607 -17.24 31.24 -34.45
CA GLN A 607 -16.36 32.40 -34.40
C GLN A 607 -14.96 32.01 -33.86
N PRO A 608 -13.88 32.21 -34.64
CA PRO A 608 -12.52 31.95 -34.18
C PRO A 608 -12.15 32.81 -32.97
N GLY A 609 -11.47 32.22 -31.98
CA GLY A 609 -11.04 32.91 -30.76
C GLY A 609 -12.04 32.88 -29.59
N HIS A 610 -13.25 32.36 -29.81
CA HIS A 610 -14.20 32.05 -28.74
C HIS A 610 -14.08 30.58 -28.32
N TRP A 611 -14.48 30.26 -27.08
CA TRP A 611 -14.51 28.87 -26.61
C TRP A 611 -15.47 28.06 -27.47
N ILE A 612 -15.06 26.85 -27.87
CA ILE A 612 -15.85 25.95 -28.72
C ILE A 612 -17.22 25.65 -28.08
N LEU A 613 -17.26 25.51 -26.75
CA LEU A 613 -18.50 25.31 -26.01
C LEU A 613 -19.46 26.50 -26.11
N ASP A 614 -18.98 27.73 -26.00
CA ASP A 614 -19.82 28.93 -26.15
C ASP A 614 -20.37 29.06 -27.57
N ASN A 615 -19.57 28.70 -28.59
CA ASN A 615 -20.02 28.66 -29.98
C ASN A 615 -21.15 27.64 -30.20
N ILE A 616 -21.09 26.47 -29.55
CA ILE A 616 -22.15 25.46 -29.61
C ILE A 616 -23.42 25.98 -28.92
N ILE A 617 -23.30 26.55 -27.72
CA ILE A 617 -24.45 27.09 -26.96
C ILE A 617 -25.16 28.19 -27.77
N ASP A 618 -24.39 29.13 -28.31
CA ASP A 618 -24.92 30.22 -29.13
C ASP A 618 -25.57 29.71 -30.44
N SER A 619 -25.01 28.66 -31.05
CA SER A 619 -25.58 28.02 -32.25
C SER A 619 -26.91 27.30 -31.97
N ILE A 620 -27.04 26.67 -30.80
CA ILE A 620 -28.29 26.04 -30.34
C ILE A 620 -29.34 27.11 -30.04
N GLU A 621 -29.00 28.17 -29.30
CA GLU A 621 -29.94 29.25 -28.95
C GLU A 621 -30.44 30.04 -30.17
N LYS A 622 -29.62 30.14 -31.22
CA LYS A 622 -29.96 30.80 -32.49
C LYS A 622 -30.66 29.89 -33.50
N SER A 623 -30.86 28.61 -33.18
CA SER A 623 -31.49 27.64 -34.08
C SER A 623 -32.84 27.17 -33.54
N HIS A 624 -33.80 26.92 -34.43
CA HIS A 624 -35.12 26.44 -34.04
C HIS A 624 -35.09 25.00 -33.51
N CYS A 625 -34.29 24.15 -34.15
CA CYS A 625 -34.06 22.78 -33.72
C CYS A 625 -32.58 22.40 -33.87
N THR A 626 -32.20 21.28 -33.26
CA THR A 626 -30.88 20.67 -33.42
C THR A 626 -31.02 19.35 -34.15
N LEU A 627 -30.32 19.21 -35.28
CA LEU A 627 -30.29 18.04 -36.12
C LEU A 627 -29.00 17.26 -35.86
N PHE A 628 -29.11 16.04 -35.36
CA PHE A 628 -27.97 15.16 -35.14
C PHE A 628 -27.85 14.14 -36.28
N VAL A 629 -26.68 14.09 -36.91
CA VAL A 629 -26.34 13.09 -37.94
C VAL A 629 -25.51 12.00 -37.27
N LEU A 630 -26.12 10.84 -37.06
CA LEU A 630 -25.55 9.72 -36.32
C LEU A 630 -24.94 8.70 -37.28
N SER A 631 -23.64 8.44 -37.08
CA SER A 631 -22.84 7.37 -37.69
C SER A 631 -22.02 6.67 -36.59
N GLU A 632 -21.35 5.56 -36.91
CA GLU A 632 -20.40 4.94 -35.98
C GLU A 632 -19.26 5.92 -35.64
N HIS A 633 -18.77 6.68 -36.63
CA HIS A 633 -17.74 7.69 -36.44
C HIS A 633 -18.22 8.86 -35.57
N PHE A 634 -19.47 9.28 -35.68
CA PHE A 634 -20.06 10.30 -34.81
C PHE A 634 -20.02 9.85 -33.36
N VAL A 635 -20.55 8.67 -33.07
CA VAL A 635 -20.66 8.12 -31.71
C VAL A 635 -19.28 7.86 -31.08
N MET A 636 -18.26 7.54 -31.88
CA MET A 636 -16.89 7.26 -31.42
C MET A 636 -15.98 8.50 -31.32
N SER A 637 -16.33 9.62 -31.95
CA SER A 637 -15.49 10.82 -31.98
C SER A 637 -15.38 11.56 -30.63
N GLU A 638 -14.32 12.35 -30.46
CA GLU A 638 -14.19 13.27 -29.31
C GLU A 638 -15.25 14.38 -29.30
N TRP A 639 -15.93 14.64 -30.42
CA TRP A 639 -17.03 15.61 -30.50
C TRP A 639 -18.31 15.11 -29.82
N CYS A 640 -18.58 13.80 -29.88
CA CYS A 640 -19.58 13.13 -29.05
C CYS A 640 -19.28 13.25 -27.54
N ARG A 641 -18.05 13.63 -27.15
CA ARG A 641 -17.64 13.80 -25.74
C ARG A 641 -18.08 15.14 -25.14
N TYR A 642 -18.28 16.20 -25.93
CA TYR A 642 -18.61 17.53 -25.40
C TYR A 642 -20.02 18.01 -25.80
N GLU A 643 -20.51 17.66 -26.99
CA GLU A 643 -21.87 18.06 -27.41
C GLU A 643 -22.99 17.34 -26.64
N LEU A 644 -22.76 16.08 -26.22
CA LEU A 644 -23.75 15.31 -25.46
C LEU A 644 -23.73 15.57 -23.94
N ASP A 645 -22.67 16.18 -23.41
CA ASP A 645 -22.60 16.58 -21.99
C ASP A 645 -23.43 17.85 -21.72
N PHE A 646 -23.57 18.76 -22.69
CA PHE A 646 -24.48 19.91 -22.60
C PHE A 646 -25.94 19.52 -22.89
N ALA A 647 -26.15 18.59 -23.82
CA ALA A 647 -27.45 17.99 -24.10
C ALA A 647 -28.06 17.26 -22.89
N HIS A 648 -27.23 16.86 -21.93
CA HIS A 648 -27.65 16.14 -20.73
C HIS A 648 -28.57 16.98 -19.80
N PHE A 649 -28.45 18.32 -19.83
CA PHE A 649 -29.18 19.24 -18.94
C PHE A 649 -30.32 20.06 -19.59
N HIS A 650 -30.40 20.21 -20.92
CA HIS A 650 -31.45 21.04 -21.54
C HIS A 650 -32.13 20.45 -22.78
N ILE A 651 -31.52 19.49 -23.48
CA ILE A 651 -31.98 19.08 -24.83
C ILE A 651 -32.91 17.85 -24.77
N PHE A 652 -32.74 16.99 -23.77
CA PHE A 652 -33.56 15.78 -23.57
C PHE A 652 -34.42 15.84 -22.30
N ASP A 653 -34.88 17.04 -21.93
CA ASP A 653 -35.98 17.16 -20.98
C ASP A 653 -37.29 16.81 -21.69
N GLU A 654 -38.17 16.08 -21.01
CA GLU A 654 -39.26 15.26 -21.59
C GLU A 654 -40.37 16.04 -22.36
N ASN A 655 -40.18 17.33 -22.68
CA ASN A 655 -41.21 18.19 -23.26
C ASN A 655 -40.73 19.22 -24.32
N ASN A 656 -39.64 18.97 -25.07
CA ASN A 656 -39.19 19.90 -26.12
C ASN A 656 -39.01 19.21 -27.49
N ASP A 657 -39.86 19.55 -28.46
CA ASP A 657 -39.89 19.04 -29.85
C ASP A 657 -38.72 19.54 -30.73
N SER A 658 -37.60 19.96 -30.14
CA SER A 658 -36.53 20.69 -30.83
C SER A 658 -35.36 19.83 -31.31
N VAL A 659 -35.50 18.50 -31.37
CA VAL A 659 -34.41 17.57 -31.73
C VAL A 659 -34.84 16.60 -32.81
N VAL A 660 -34.06 16.52 -33.89
CA VAL A 660 -34.26 15.55 -34.97
C VAL A 660 -33.00 14.69 -35.09
N LEU A 661 -33.17 13.37 -35.19
CA LEU A 661 -32.08 12.41 -35.30
C LEU A 661 -32.10 11.75 -36.69
N ILE A 662 -30.99 11.81 -37.40
CA ILE A 662 -30.75 11.08 -38.66
C ILE A 662 -29.77 9.94 -38.38
N LEU A 663 -30.07 8.74 -38.83
CA LEU A 663 -29.17 7.58 -38.77
C LEU A 663 -28.64 7.29 -40.18
N LEU A 664 -27.34 7.53 -40.41
CA LEU A 664 -26.71 7.31 -41.73
C LEU A 664 -26.45 5.85 -42.03
N GLU A 665 -26.13 5.08 -40.99
CA GLU A 665 -25.80 3.67 -41.09
C GLU A 665 -26.29 2.92 -39.83
N PRO A 666 -26.57 1.62 -39.92
CA PRO A 666 -26.96 0.83 -38.74
C PRO A 666 -25.82 0.77 -37.71
N ILE A 667 -26.02 1.42 -36.56
CA ILE A 667 -25.04 1.40 -35.46
C ILE A 667 -25.35 0.22 -34.52
N ASP A 668 -24.35 -0.63 -34.25
CA ASP A 668 -24.50 -1.70 -33.25
C ASP A 668 -24.82 -1.11 -31.86
N LYS A 669 -25.86 -1.61 -31.22
CA LYS A 669 -26.26 -1.20 -29.86
C LYS A 669 -25.12 -1.37 -28.84
N LYS A 670 -24.16 -2.26 -29.12
CA LYS A 670 -22.97 -2.48 -28.28
C LYS A 670 -21.86 -1.45 -28.51
N SER A 671 -21.79 -0.82 -29.69
CA SER A 671 -20.77 0.18 -30.00
C SER A 671 -21.08 1.53 -29.33
N ILE A 672 -22.35 1.81 -29.01
CA ILE A 672 -22.75 3.02 -28.25
C ILE A 672 -22.25 2.94 -26.79
N PRO A 673 -21.35 3.83 -26.32
CA PRO A 673 -20.81 3.78 -24.96
C PRO A 673 -21.88 3.82 -23.86
N LYS A 674 -21.68 3.04 -22.79
CA LYS A 674 -22.66 2.88 -21.69
C LYS A 674 -23.04 4.18 -20.96
N ARG A 675 -22.17 5.21 -21.01
CA ARG A 675 -22.42 6.54 -20.43
C ARG A 675 -23.58 7.29 -21.10
N PHE A 676 -23.91 6.98 -22.36
CA PHE A 676 -24.95 7.66 -23.12
C PHE A 676 -26.33 7.02 -22.94
N CYS A 677 -26.83 7.02 -21.70
CA CYS A 677 -28.09 6.35 -21.33
C CYS A 677 -29.33 6.96 -22.01
N LYS A 678 -29.41 8.29 -22.14
CA LYS A 678 -30.53 8.98 -22.80
C LYS A 678 -30.56 8.72 -24.32
N LEU A 679 -29.43 8.85 -25.01
CA LEU A 679 -29.31 8.51 -26.44
C LEU A 679 -29.70 7.05 -26.72
N ARG A 680 -29.27 6.11 -25.86
CA ARG A 680 -29.66 4.70 -25.96
C ARG A 680 -31.17 4.50 -25.76
N LYS A 681 -31.84 5.31 -24.93
CA LYS A 681 -33.30 5.28 -24.75
C LYS A 681 -34.02 5.73 -26.03
N VAL A 682 -33.56 6.81 -26.67
CA VAL A 682 -34.14 7.36 -27.92
C VAL A 682 -33.88 6.45 -29.14
N MET A 683 -32.70 5.87 -29.24
CA MET A 683 -32.40 4.86 -30.28
C MET A 683 -33.28 3.59 -30.16
N ASN A 684 -33.85 3.33 -28.98
CA ASN A 684 -34.78 2.22 -28.77
C ASN A 684 -36.26 2.58 -29.00
N SER A 685 -36.62 3.87 -29.12
CA SER A 685 -38.00 4.32 -29.35
C SER A 685 -38.40 4.49 -30.82
N LYS A 686 -37.50 4.20 -31.77
CA LYS A 686 -37.71 4.32 -33.24
C LYS A 686 -38.13 5.74 -33.72
N THR A 687 -37.71 6.78 -33.00
CA THR A 687 -38.07 8.18 -33.29
C THR A 687 -36.98 8.91 -34.11
N TYR A 688 -36.25 8.19 -34.97
CA TYR A 688 -35.19 8.72 -35.83
C TYR A 688 -35.51 8.47 -37.31
N LEU A 689 -34.90 9.24 -38.21
CA LEU A 689 -35.00 9.07 -39.65
C LEU A 689 -33.78 8.29 -40.16
N GLU A 690 -34.01 7.15 -40.79
CA GLU A 690 -32.93 6.29 -41.31
C GLU A 690 -32.64 6.61 -42.77
N TRP A 691 -31.37 6.76 -43.11
CA TRP A 691 -30.95 7.01 -44.49
C TRP A 691 -31.12 5.73 -45.33
N PRO A 692 -31.96 5.75 -46.40
CA PRO A 692 -32.28 4.53 -47.14
C PRO A 692 -31.15 4.12 -48.10
N THR A 693 -30.88 2.82 -48.13
CA THR A 693 -29.90 2.22 -49.05
C THR A 693 -30.37 2.19 -50.51
N GLU A 694 -31.68 2.10 -50.74
CA GLU A 694 -32.29 2.12 -52.07
C GLU A 694 -32.61 3.55 -52.51
N GLU A 695 -32.22 3.92 -53.74
CA GLU A 695 -32.37 5.30 -54.24
C GLU A 695 -33.84 5.73 -54.35
N ASP A 696 -34.74 4.80 -54.67
CA ASP A 696 -36.18 5.05 -54.84
C ASP A 696 -36.86 5.50 -53.54
N MET A 697 -36.30 5.13 -52.37
CA MET A 697 -36.81 5.51 -51.05
C MET A 697 -36.24 6.84 -50.52
N ARG A 698 -35.21 7.41 -51.18
CA ARG A 698 -34.61 8.69 -50.74
C ARG A 698 -35.58 9.86 -50.82
N ALA A 699 -36.51 9.84 -51.78
CA ALA A 699 -37.54 10.86 -51.90
C ALA A 699 -38.44 10.93 -50.65
N GLU A 700 -38.78 9.78 -50.06
CA GLU A 700 -39.58 9.69 -48.84
C GLU A 700 -38.80 10.16 -47.61
N PHE A 701 -37.52 9.81 -47.49
CA PHE A 701 -36.64 10.33 -46.44
C PHE A 701 -36.60 11.86 -46.43
N TRP A 702 -36.36 12.47 -47.59
CA TRP A 702 -36.29 13.93 -47.71
C TRP A 702 -37.61 14.60 -47.39
N HIS A 703 -38.74 13.98 -47.76
CA HIS A 703 -40.07 14.47 -47.39
C HIS A 703 -40.26 14.49 -45.87
N ASN A 704 -39.93 13.38 -45.20
CA ASN A 704 -40.08 13.24 -43.75
C ASN A 704 -39.14 14.16 -42.97
N LEU A 705 -37.90 14.34 -43.44
CA LEU A 705 -36.95 15.27 -42.84
C LEU A 705 -37.42 16.72 -42.98
N LYS A 706 -37.87 17.12 -44.17
CA LYS A 706 -38.42 18.47 -44.40
C LYS A 706 -39.70 18.70 -43.58
N ALA A 707 -40.50 17.67 -43.32
CA ALA A 707 -41.66 17.76 -42.43
C ALA A 707 -41.26 17.96 -40.97
N ALA A 708 -40.25 17.22 -40.48
CA ALA A 708 -39.75 17.35 -39.11
C ALA A 708 -39.08 18.71 -38.83
N LEU A 709 -38.51 19.35 -39.86
CA LEU A 709 -37.86 20.66 -39.75
C LEU A 709 -38.82 21.85 -39.93
N ARG A 710 -40.05 21.62 -40.38
CA ARG A 710 -41.05 22.69 -40.56
C ARG A 710 -41.52 23.19 -39.19
N ARG A 711 -41.47 24.50 -39.01
CA ARG A 711 -42.12 25.15 -37.86
C ARG A 711 -43.63 25.10 -38.04
N ASP A 712 -44.38 24.75 -37.00
CA ASP A 712 -45.81 25.04 -36.95
C ASP A 712 -45.96 26.57 -37.04
N LYS A 713 -46.49 27.06 -38.16
CA LYS A 713 -46.90 28.46 -38.26
C LYS A 713 -48.17 28.61 -37.43
N SER A 714 -48.02 29.00 -36.16
CA SER A 714 -49.09 29.65 -35.41
C SER A 714 -49.29 31.06 -35.90
#